data_AF-A0A1I3DYD3-F1
#
_entry.id   AF-A0A1I3DYD3-F1
#
_cell.length_a   1.000
_cell.length_b   1.000
_cell.length_c   1.000
_cell.angle_alpha   90.00
_cell.angle_beta   90.00
_cell.angle_gamma   90.00
#
_symmetry.space_group_name_H-M   'P 1'
#
loop_
_entity.id
_entity.type
_entity.pdbx_description
1 polymer ?
#
loop_
_entity_poly.entity_id
_entity_poly.type
_entity_poly.pdbx_seq_one_letter_code
_entity_poly.pdbx_strand_id
1 'polypeptide(L)'
;MDNAYQWVPFYEALADKLLTYSDKRNDLFALMKKVSSEQPLMKYLHFEREDWWEPRHHQIDPFSVIGVMNRGTKDANRIVLAKVLADAFDVKLPAPTQFAGIPVLDNRKSFFAGVDEIWDLFVHAMNAAETKDFTDEFKSAFEKAIAVSGNGLAYITMGLYWIRPNIYMPLDGNSRAYVSAKYGVDTPSGYCTGNEYVEFLDALKSKVSEQTPSLTLPEISHTAWTEKNSGGTSSTDTTVSIADEQQQQAAFKQCGDYRMAKNIILYGTPGTGKTYSSVQYAVAIIEEKPLNVIKAEDYDTVFARYLKYKEDGLIAFTTFHQSFGYEEFIEGIRPVVSSEDKAESGRDIEYEVHDGIFKAFCDKAGTPVGGSASADLGIGKNPSVWKVSLEGTGDNPTRTECMENNHIRIGWDGYGETISDATDYSRDGGSTVLNAFYNKMQIGDIVMSCYSSKTIDAIGVVTGEPEWHDEYPHYKRLRKVKWLVKGINEDIIDFNAGKSMTLSSVYKLSVSVSDALQILRKVNPALFTQKVTIPNRVFIIDEINRGNISKIFGELITLIEPEKRIGAKEQLRATLPYSGQNFGVPDNVYIIGTMNTADRSIALLDTALRRRFSFVEMQPDVTVLNDILVDGIDIAAMLDTLNKRITVLLDREHTIGHSYLLPLKANPTLEMLADIFKSKIIPLLQEYFYDDYEKIQLVLGDNQKPDDSTRFIVKKANTVKLFGNADIDFPEYYEVNSAAFEEVDAYAFL
;
A
#
# COMPACT_ATOMS: atom_id res chain seq x y z
N MET A 1 -25.83 -28.63 32.85
CA MET A 1 -24.40 -28.86 32.54
C MET A 1 -24.05 -27.86 31.48
N ASP A 2 -23.07 -27.00 31.73
CA ASP A 2 -22.73 -25.91 30.82
C ASP A 2 -22.30 -26.48 29.46
N ASN A 3 -23.07 -26.19 28.40
CA ASN A 3 -22.79 -26.68 27.04
C ASN A 3 -21.59 -25.96 26.38
N ALA A 4 -20.92 -25.04 27.10
CA ALA A 4 -19.87 -24.17 26.57
C ALA A 4 -18.65 -24.90 26.00
N TYR A 5 -18.41 -26.16 26.39
CA TYR A 5 -17.22 -26.94 26.02
C TYR A 5 -17.53 -28.22 25.22
N GLN A 6 -18.77 -28.39 24.74
CA GLN A 6 -19.17 -29.58 23.95
C GLN A 6 -18.41 -29.73 22.62
N TRP A 7 -17.74 -28.68 22.15
CA TRP A 7 -16.92 -28.72 20.95
C TRP A 7 -15.62 -29.51 21.14
N VAL A 8 -15.08 -29.60 22.37
CA VAL A 8 -13.78 -30.25 22.63
C VAL A 8 -13.78 -31.72 22.19
N PRO A 9 -14.72 -32.59 22.66
CA PRO A 9 -14.73 -34.00 22.24
C PRO A 9 -14.97 -34.18 20.74
N PHE A 10 -15.76 -33.30 20.11
CA PHE A 10 -16.01 -33.35 18.68
C PHE A 10 -14.74 -33.09 17.87
N TYR A 11 -13.97 -32.07 18.26
CA TYR A 11 -12.73 -31.68 17.59
C TYR A 11 -11.65 -32.75 17.75
N GLU A 12 -11.50 -33.32 18.96
CA GLU A 12 -10.57 -34.42 19.21
C GLU A 12 -10.92 -35.65 18.37
N ALA A 13 -12.20 -36.03 18.29
CA ALA A 13 -12.65 -37.14 17.47
C ALA A 13 -12.47 -36.90 15.96
N LEU A 14 -12.67 -35.66 15.48
CA LEU A 14 -12.41 -35.30 14.10
C LEU A 14 -10.92 -35.38 13.78
N ALA A 15 -10.05 -34.90 14.68
CA ALA A 15 -8.60 -35.03 14.53
C ALA A 15 -8.16 -36.49 14.50
N ASP A 16 -8.74 -37.36 15.34
CA ASP A 16 -8.45 -38.81 15.31
C ASP A 16 -8.82 -39.43 13.96
N LYS A 17 -9.95 -39.04 13.37
CA LYS A 17 -10.33 -39.48 12.02
C LYS A 17 -9.36 -38.98 10.97
N LEU A 18 -8.95 -37.71 11.04
CA LEU A 18 -7.98 -37.14 10.10
C LEU A 18 -6.61 -37.83 10.17
N LEU A 19 -6.17 -38.29 11.35
CA LEU A 19 -4.91 -39.03 11.51
C LEU A 19 -4.89 -40.32 10.68
N THR A 20 -6.03 -40.95 10.44
CA THR A 20 -6.14 -42.14 9.59
C THR A 20 -5.89 -41.86 8.10
N TYR A 21 -5.77 -40.59 7.70
CA TYR A 21 -5.42 -40.17 6.34
C TYR A 21 -3.96 -39.75 6.18
N SER A 22 -3.12 -39.89 7.21
CA SER A 22 -1.70 -39.48 7.18
C SER A 22 -0.90 -40.14 6.04
N ASP A 23 -1.24 -41.38 5.69
CA ASP A 23 -0.70 -42.17 4.58
C ASP A 23 -1.60 -42.15 3.31
N LYS A 24 -2.77 -41.50 3.37
CA LYS A 24 -3.80 -41.45 2.31
C LYS A 24 -4.21 -40.02 1.97
N ARG A 25 -3.22 -39.14 1.85
CA ARG A 25 -3.44 -37.69 1.66
C ARG A 25 -4.20 -37.34 0.38
N ASN A 26 -4.01 -38.11 -0.68
CA ASN A 26 -4.76 -37.93 -1.94
C ASN A 26 -6.25 -38.26 -1.77
N ASP A 27 -6.57 -39.29 -0.97
CA ASP A 27 -7.96 -39.65 -0.67
C ASP A 27 -8.62 -38.56 0.17
N LEU A 28 -7.90 -37.98 1.13
CA LEU A 28 -8.36 -36.83 1.90
C LEU A 28 -8.66 -35.63 1.01
N PHE A 29 -7.75 -35.31 0.09
CA PHE A 29 -7.95 -34.22 -0.86
C PHE A 29 -9.17 -34.45 -1.76
N ALA A 30 -9.32 -35.65 -2.32
CA ALA A 30 -10.46 -36.01 -3.17
C ALA A 30 -11.78 -35.93 -2.39
N LEU A 31 -11.81 -36.41 -1.15
CA LEU A 31 -12.96 -36.30 -0.25
C LEU A 31 -13.31 -34.83 0.00
N MET A 32 -12.34 -34.00 0.36
CA MET A 32 -12.57 -32.58 0.65
C MET A 32 -12.99 -31.79 -0.59
N LYS A 33 -12.42 -32.09 -1.76
CA LYS A 33 -12.85 -31.50 -3.04
C LYS A 33 -14.31 -31.86 -3.34
N LYS A 34 -14.71 -33.12 -3.13
CA LYS A 34 -16.10 -33.57 -3.29
C LYS A 34 -17.03 -32.83 -2.33
N VAL A 35 -16.74 -32.88 -1.03
CA VAL A 35 -17.57 -32.23 0.00
C VAL A 35 -17.71 -30.74 -0.28
N SER A 36 -16.62 -30.08 -0.68
CA SER A 36 -16.65 -28.66 -1.03
C SER A 36 -17.50 -28.34 -2.26
N SER A 37 -17.58 -29.23 -3.24
CA SER A 37 -18.40 -29.03 -4.45
C SER A 37 -19.90 -29.12 -4.15
N GLU A 38 -20.27 -29.93 -3.16
CA GLU A 38 -21.66 -30.17 -2.77
C GLU A 38 -22.16 -29.15 -1.73
N GLN A 39 -21.26 -28.37 -1.11
CA GLN A 39 -21.58 -27.50 0.03
C GLN A 39 -21.35 -26.01 -0.30
N PRO A 40 -22.42 -25.20 -0.46
CA PRO A 40 -22.30 -23.79 -0.83
C PRO A 40 -21.42 -22.96 0.11
N LEU A 41 -21.42 -23.30 1.41
CA LEU A 41 -20.61 -22.63 2.43
C LEU A 41 -19.10 -22.88 2.26
N MET A 42 -18.68 -23.86 1.45
CA MET A 42 -17.28 -24.21 1.20
C MET A 42 -16.77 -23.73 -0.17
N LYS A 43 -17.57 -23.01 -0.97
CA LYS A 43 -17.20 -22.54 -2.33
C LYS A 43 -15.94 -21.66 -2.40
N TYR A 44 -15.48 -21.14 -1.26
CA TYR A 44 -14.24 -20.39 -1.13
C TYR A 44 -12.98 -21.27 -1.19
N LEU A 45 -13.11 -22.60 -1.05
CA LEU A 45 -12.01 -23.55 -1.19
C LEU A 45 -11.71 -23.76 -2.68
N HIS A 46 -10.88 -22.88 -3.24
CA HIS A 46 -10.46 -22.97 -4.64
C HIS A 46 -9.38 -24.03 -4.84
N PHE A 47 -9.78 -25.31 -4.92
CA PHE A 47 -8.88 -26.45 -5.14
C PHE A 47 -8.17 -26.46 -6.51
N GLU A 48 -8.58 -25.60 -7.45
CA GLU A 48 -8.14 -25.62 -8.86
C GLU A 48 -7.19 -24.48 -9.23
N ARG A 49 -6.88 -23.58 -8.29
CA ARG A 49 -5.93 -22.48 -8.50
C ARG A 49 -4.54 -22.92 -8.03
N GLU A 50 -3.80 -23.61 -8.89
CA GLU A 50 -2.40 -24.02 -8.65
C GLU A 50 -1.39 -22.87 -8.79
N ASP A 51 -1.83 -21.75 -9.36
CA ASP A 51 -1.04 -20.64 -9.86
C ASP A 51 -0.67 -19.56 -8.80
N TRP A 52 -1.13 -19.74 -7.55
CA TRP A 52 -1.00 -18.75 -6.46
C TRP A 52 -0.27 -19.28 -5.22
N TRP A 53 0.09 -20.57 -5.21
CA TRP A 53 0.75 -21.26 -4.10
C TRP A 53 1.85 -22.14 -4.71
N GLU A 54 2.85 -22.57 -3.94
CA GLU A 54 3.67 -23.70 -4.40
C GLU A 54 2.76 -24.88 -4.79
N PRO A 55 3.12 -25.71 -5.80
CA PRO A 55 2.26 -26.78 -6.28
C PRO A 55 1.81 -27.65 -5.11
N ARG A 56 0.52 -27.62 -4.76
CA ARG A 56 0.01 -28.42 -3.62
C ARG A 56 -0.08 -29.91 -3.94
N HIS A 57 0.37 -30.32 -5.12
CA HIS A 57 0.37 -31.70 -5.62
C HIS A 57 -0.95 -32.45 -5.34
N HIS A 58 -2.08 -31.75 -5.42
CA HIS A 58 -3.41 -32.30 -5.09
C HIS A 58 -3.51 -32.86 -3.65
N GLN A 59 -2.96 -32.16 -2.67
CA GLN A 59 -3.01 -32.52 -1.24
C GLN A 59 -3.60 -31.40 -0.37
N ILE A 60 -4.13 -31.79 0.79
CA ILE A 60 -4.64 -30.90 1.84
C ILE A 60 -4.11 -31.37 3.20
N ASP A 61 -3.85 -30.43 4.09
CA ASP A 61 -3.41 -30.69 5.46
C ASP A 61 -4.57 -30.72 6.46
N PRO A 62 -4.40 -31.40 7.61
CA PRO A 62 -5.47 -31.58 8.60
C PRO A 62 -5.92 -30.28 9.27
N PHE A 63 -5.03 -29.29 9.45
CA PHE A 63 -5.42 -28.00 10.04
C PHE A 63 -6.31 -27.19 9.11
N SER A 64 -6.06 -27.25 7.79
CA SER A 64 -6.94 -26.65 6.79
C SER A 64 -8.32 -27.30 6.77
N VAL A 65 -8.41 -28.62 6.94
CA VAL A 65 -9.71 -29.32 7.02
C VAL A 65 -10.52 -28.87 8.23
N ILE A 66 -9.92 -28.85 9.42
CA ILE A 66 -10.57 -28.36 10.64
C ILE A 66 -10.86 -26.85 10.55
N GLY A 67 -9.98 -26.12 9.87
CA GLY A 67 -10.09 -24.70 9.58
C GLY A 67 -11.37 -24.32 8.83
N VAL A 68 -11.96 -25.24 8.06
CA VAL A 68 -13.20 -24.99 7.31
C VAL A 68 -14.33 -24.49 8.20
N MET A 69 -14.47 -25.06 9.40
CA MET A 69 -15.49 -24.64 10.39
C MET A 69 -14.99 -23.58 11.40
N ASN A 70 -13.72 -23.19 11.32
CA ASN A 70 -13.07 -22.23 12.23
C ASN A 70 -12.68 -20.96 11.50
N ARG A 71 -13.66 -20.34 10.84
CA ARG A 71 -13.53 -19.05 10.16
C ARG A 71 -14.45 -18.03 10.81
N GLY A 72 -14.18 -16.75 10.57
CA GLY A 72 -15.03 -15.63 10.99
C GLY A 72 -16.38 -15.63 10.26
N THR A 73 -17.26 -16.57 10.59
CA THR A 73 -18.63 -16.71 10.08
C THR A 73 -19.60 -16.89 11.24
N LYS A 74 -20.91 -16.77 10.99
CA LYS A 74 -21.93 -16.93 12.02
C LYS A 74 -21.88 -18.36 12.59
N ASP A 75 -22.13 -18.51 13.90
CA ASP A 75 -22.15 -19.83 14.55
C ASP A 75 -23.11 -20.79 13.86
N ALA A 76 -24.25 -20.33 13.35
CA ALA A 76 -25.17 -21.15 12.55
C ALA A 76 -24.49 -21.83 11.34
N ASN A 77 -23.59 -21.12 10.64
CA ASN A 77 -22.83 -21.69 9.52
C ASN A 77 -21.76 -22.66 10.01
N ARG A 78 -21.13 -22.38 11.16
CA ARG A 78 -20.14 -23.29 11.78
C ARG A 78 -20.78 -24.60 12.21
N ILE A 79 -22.02 -24.57 12.73
CA ILE A 79 -22.82 -25.76 13.05
C ILE A 79 -23.06 -26.60 11.78
N VAL A 80 -23.47 -25.96 10.68
CA VAL A 80 -23.70 -26.65 9.41
C VAL A 80 -22.41 -27.30 8.90
N LEU A 81 -21.31 -26.56 8.88
CA LEU A 81 -20.01 -27.07 8.44
C LEU A 81 -19.48 -28.20 9.33
N ALA A 82 -19.68 -28.10 10.65
CA ALA A 82 -19.32 -29.18 11.58
C ALA A 82 -20.14 -30.45 11.32
N LYS A 83 -21.45 -30.34 11.03
CA LYS A 83 -22.27 -31.50 10.64
C LYS A 83 -21.78 -32.13 9.35
N VAL A 84 -21.48 -31.31 8.34
CA VAL A 84 -20.93 -31.79 7.07
C VAL A 84 -19.62 -32.56 7.29
N LEU A 85 -18.70 -32.02 8.09
CA LEU A 85 -17.44 -32.71 8.41
C LEU A 85 -17.70 -33.98 9.23
N ALA A 86 -18.66 -33.97 10.15
CA ALA A 86 -19.03 -35.15 10.92
C ALA A 86 -19.52 -36.29 10.02
N ASP A 87 -20.38 -35.98 9.05
CA ASP A 87 -20.90 -36.93 8.08
C ASP A 87 -19.79 -37.42 7.13
N ALA A 88 -18.92 -36.52 6.67
CA ALA A 88 -17.82 -36.85 5.76
C ALA A 88 -16.76 -37.77 6.39
N PHE A 89 -16.47 -37.60 7.69
CA PHE A 89 -15.44 -38.34 8.42
C PHE A 89 -15.98 -39.42 9.38
N ASP A 90 -17.29 -39.67 9.34
CA ASP A 90 -18.00 -40.64 10.21
C ASP A 90 -17.76 -40.38 11.71
N VAL A 91 -17.86 -39.12 12.13
CA VAL A 91 -17.79 -38.71 13.54
C VAL A 91 -19.18 -38.84 14.15
N LYS A 92 -19.36 -39.77 15.09
CA LYS A 92 -20.66 -40.08 15.73
C LYS A 92 -21.08 -39.11 16.83
N LEU A 93 -20.20 -38.19 17.21
CA LEU A 93 -20.50 -37.18 18.23
C LEU A 93 -21.40 -36.07 17.66
N PRO A 94 -22.30 -35.50 18.47
CA PRO A 94 -23.13 -34.39 18.02
C PRO A 94 -22.24 -33.18 17.64
N ALA A 95 -22.57 -32.53 16.53
CA ALA A 95 -21.88 -31.33 16.11
C ALA A 95 -22.05 -30.21 17.16
N PRO A 96 -20.98 -29.44 17.46
CA PRO A 96 -21.03 -28.38 18.45
C PRO A 96 -22.03 -27.28 18.07
N THR A 97 -22.66 -26.69 19.09
CA THR A 97 -23.64 -25.61 18.96
C THR A 97 -23.15 -24.27 19.54
N GLN A 98 -21.97 -24.28 20.15
CA GLN A 98 -21.30 -23.13 20.76
C GLN A 98 -19.83 -23.18 20.38
N PHE A 99 -19.24 -22.03 20.07
CA PHE A 99 -17.86 -21.93 19.60
C PHE A 99 -17.06 -20.81 20.28
N ALA A 100 -17.57 -20.30 21.41
CA ALA A 100 -16.88 -19.32 22.23
C ALA A 100 -15.52 -19.88 22.71
N GLY A 101 -14.48 -19.04 22.69
CA GLY A 101 -13.13 -19.47 23.07
C GLY A 101 -12.39 -20.33 22.04
N ILE A 102 -12.95 -20.54 20.84
CA ILE A 102 -12.24 -21.20 19.73
C ILE A 102 -11.63 -20.12 18.83
N PRO A 103 -10.29 -20.06 18.68
CA PRO A 103 -9.65 -19.16 17.74
C PRO A 103 -10.13 -19.42 16.30
N VAL A 104 -10.31 -18.35 15.53
CA VAL A 104 -10.77 -18.44 14.13
C VAL A 104 -9.70 -17.97 13.16
N LEU A 105 -9.60 -18.64 12.01
CA LEU A 105 -8.79 -18.25 10.87
C LEU A 105 -9.27 -16.93 10.29
N ASP A 106 -8.30 -16.17 9.77
CA ASP A 106 -8.56 -15.07 8.86
C ASP A 106 -9.32 -15.57 7.63
N ASN A 107 -10.47 -14.96 7.33
CA ASN A 107 -11.32 -15.35 6.20
C ASN A 107 -10.62 -15.23 4.82
N ARG A 108 -9.46 -14.57 4.74
CA ARG A 108 -8.64 -14.52 3.51
C ARG A 108 -7.72 -15.73 3.36
N LYS A 109 -7.51 -16.50 4.43
CA LYS A 109 -6.72 -17.74 4.44
C LYS A 109 -7.64 -18.94 4.44
N SER A 110 -7.65 -19.64 3.33
CA SER A 110 -8.42 -20.88 3.18
C SER A 110 -7.62 -22.13 3.54
N PHE A 111 -6.29 -22.01 3.66
CA PHE A 111 -5.39 -23.13 3.90
C PHE A 111 -4.15 -22.68 4.68
N PHE A 112 -3.56 -23.60 5.44
CA PHE A 112 -2.21 -23.49 5.95
C PHE A 112 -1.19 -23.67 4.82
N ALA A 113 -0.01 -23.07 4.96
CA ALA A 113 1.09 -23.21 4.02
C ALA A 113 1.98 -24.40 4.43
N GLY A 114 2.59 -25.08 3.44
CA GLY A 114 3.48 -26.22 3.68
C GLY A 114 2.73 -27.49 4.10
N VAL A 115 2.10 -28.18 3.14
CA VAL A 115 1.24 -29.35 3.44
C VAL A 115 2.04 -30.45 4.14
N ASP A 116 3.29 -30.66 3.73
CA ASP A 116 4.16 -31.67 4.33
C ASP A 116 4.56 -31.30 5.76
N GLU A 117 4.96 -30.04 5.99
CA GLU A 117 5.34 -29.54 7.32
C GLU A 117 4.16 -29.57 8.29
N ILE A 118 2.95 -29.27 7.82
CA ILE A 118 1.75 -29.34 8.66
C ILE A 118 1.36 -30.78 8.97
N TRP A 119 1.49 -31.71 8.02
CA TRP A 119 1.26 -33.13 8.28
C TRP A 119 2.28 -33.70 9.27
N ASP A 120 3.56 -33.37 9.11
CA ASP A 120 4.64 -33.77 10.02
C ASP A 120 4.36 -33.28 11.44
N LEU A 121 4.05 -31.99 11.60
CA LEU A 121 3.66 -31.41 12.87
C LEU A 121 2.41 -32.08 13.45
N PHE A 122 1.37 -32.29 12.63
CA PHE A 122 0.11 -32.88 13.10
C PHE A 122 0.33 -34.28 13.69
N VAL A 123 1.08 -35.15 13.01
CA VAL A 123 1.36 -36.52 13.50
C VAL A 123 2.14 -36.48 14.81
N HIS A 124 3.20 -35.68 14.88
CA HIS A 124 4.00 -35.56 16.10
C HIS A 124 3.22 -34.90 17.25
N ALA A 125 2.35 -33.94 16.96
CA ALA A 125 1.50 -33.29 17.96
C ALA A 125 0.42 -34.23 18.51
N MET A 126 -0.14 -35.09 17.68
CA MET A 126 -1.10 -36.11 18.12
C MET A 126 -0.43 -37.14 19.03
N ASN A 127 0.77 -37.61 18.66
CA ASN A 127 1.57 -38.51 19.49
C ASN A 127 1.98 -37.87 20.81
N ALA A 128 2.49 -36.63 20.80
CA ALA A 128 2.90 -35.91 22.00
C ALA A 128 1.72 -35.69 22.97
N ALA A 129 0.52 -35.45 22.45
CA ALA A 129 -0.68 -35.33 23.28
C ALA A 129 -1.11 -36.66 23.93
N GLU A 130 -0.91 -37.78 23.24
CA GLU A 130 -1.23 -39.13 23.74
C GLU A 130 -0.20 -39.59 24.79
N THR A 131 1.09 -39.43 24.50
CA THR A 131 2.18 -39.84 25.41
C THR A 131 2.43 -38.83 26.54
N LYS A 132 1.97 -37.59 26.38
CA LYS A 132 2.29 -36.42 27.22
C LYS A 132 3.78 -36.10 27.25
N ASP A 133 4.47 -36.39 26.15
CA ASP A 133 5.91 -36.17 25.99
C ASP A 133 6.18 -35.36 24.71
N PHE A 134 6.78 -34.18 24.86
CA PHE A 134 7.12 -33.28 23.75
C PHE A 134 8.53 -33.60 23.24
N THR A 135 8.61 -34.57 22.33
CA THR A 135 9.89 -35.04 21.79
C THR A 135 10.59 -33.99 20.93
N ASP A 136 11.89 -34.20 20.65
CA ASP A 136 12.65 -33.29 19.79
C ASP A 136 12.12 -33.28 18.34
N GLU A 137 11.49 -34.36 17.89
CA GLU A 137 10.79 -34.41 16.61
C GLU A 137 9.58 -33.47 16.58
N PHE A 138 8.77 -33.44 17.65
CA PHE A 138 7.66 -32.48 17.76
C PHE A 138 8.16 -31.04 17.71
N LYS A 139 9.21 -30.73 18.48
CA LYS A 139 9.80 -29.38 18.52
C LYS A 139 10.36 -28.97 17.16
N SER A 140 11.06 -29.87 16.49
CA SER A 140 11.59 -29.63 15.15
C SER A 140 10.48 -29.42 14.12
N ALA A 141 9.43 -30.25 14.14
CA ALA A 141 8.28 -30.12 13.25
C ALA A 141 7.53 -28.80 13.50
N PHE A 142 7.41 -28.37 14.75
CA PHE A 142 6.79 -27.10 15.13
C PHE A 142 7.55 -25.89 14.56
N GLU A 143 8.87 -25.87 14.70
CA GLU A 143 9.72 -24.80 14.16
C GLU A 143 9.66 -24.73 12.65
N LYS A 144 9.70 -25.88 11.97
CA LYS A 144 9.54 -25.97 10.50
C LYS A 144 8.20 -25.40 10.07
N ALA A 145 7.10 -25.83 10.71
CA ALA A 145 5.76 -25.37 10.38
C ALA A 145 5.57 -23.86 10.59
N ILE A 146 6.20 -23.27 11.61
CA ILE A 146 6.20 -21.80 11.83
C ILE A 146 7.01 -21.07 10.77
N ALA A 147 8.16 -21.62 10.38
CA ALA A 147 9.08 -21.02 9.41
C ALA A 147 8.49 -20.95 7.99
N VAL A 148 7.50 -21.79 7.66
CA VAL A 148 6.79 -21.71 6.38
C VAL A 148 6.07 -20.35 6.27
N SER A 149 6.40 -19.63 5.20
CA SER A 149 5.83 -18.31 4.92
C SER A 149 4.31 -18.37 4.86
N GLY A 150 3.65 -17.61 5.73
CA GLY A 150 2.19 -17.54 5.81
C GLY A 150 1.57 -18.28 7.00
N ASN A 151 2.30 -19.11 7.74
CA ASN A 151 1.80 -19.71 8.98
C ASN A 151 2.07 -18.78 10.18
N GLY A 152 3.30 -18.72 10.69
CA GLY A 152 3.64 -17.97 11.89
C GLY A 152 3.05 -18.55 13.20
N LEU A 153 3.60 -18.12 14.34
CA LEU A 153 3.35 -18.71 15.67
C LEU A 153 1.86 -18.80 16.04
N ALA A 154 1.10 -17.72 15.85
CA ALA A 154 -0.31 -17.68 16.24
C ALA A 154 -1.14 -18.74 15.47
N TYR A 155 -0.97 -18.86 14.16
CA TYR A 155 -1.75 -19.80 13.35
C TYR A 155 -1.40 -21.26 13.67
N ILE A 156 -0.11 -21.57 13.82
CA ILE A 156 0.32 -22.93 14.16
C ILE A 156 -0.21 -23.36 15.53
N THR A 157 -0.11 -22.49 16.53
CA THR A 157 -0.62 -22.79 17.88
C THR A 157 -2.14 -22.86 17.93
N MET A 158 -2.86 -22.13 17.07
CA MET A 158 -4.31 -22.30 16.88
C MET A 158 -4.65 -23.68 16.30
N GLY A 159 -3.92 -24.14 15.27
CA GLY A 159 -4.11 -25.48 14.70
C GLY A 159 -3.87 -26.58 15.72
N LEU A 160 -2.78 -26.48 16.49
CA LEU A 160 -2.47 -27.37 17.61
C LEU A 160 -3.58 -27.36 18.68
N TYR A 161 -4.06 -26.18 19.05
CA TYR A 161 -5.16 -26.05 19.99
C TYR A 161 -6.43 -26.74 19.48
N TRP A 162 -6.80 -26.61 18.21
CA TRP A 162 -8.01 -27.27 17.71
C TRP A 162 -7.95 -28.79 17.82
N ILE A 163 -6.79 -29.42 17.59
CA ILE A 163 -6.71 -30.89 17.57
C ILE A 163 -6.69 -31.50 18.97
N ARG A 164 -6.12 -30.78 19.94
CA ARG A 164 -5.92 -31.22 21.33
C ARG A 164 -5.99 -30.01 22.28
N PRO A 165 -7.18 -29.46 22.51
CA PRO A 165 -7.36 -28.17 23.20
C PRO A 165 -7.07 -28.24 24.71
N ASN A 166 -6.94 -29.43 25.28
CA ASN A 166 -6.52 -29.64 26.67
C ASN A 166 -4.99 -29.74 26.84
N ILE A 167 -4.22 -29.79 25.75
CA ILE A 167 -2.76 -29.97 25.76
C ILE A 167 -2.06 -28.72 25.26
N TYR A 168 -2.52 -28.16 24.14
CA TYR A 168 -1.92 -26.98 23.52
C TYR A 168 -2.70 -25.73 23.90
N MET A 169 -2.04 -24.57 23.89
CA MET A 169 -2.68 -23.27 24.13
C MET A 169 -2.39 -22.35 22.92
N PRO A 170 -3.41 -21.70 22.34
CA PRO A 170 -3.19 -20.81 21.22
C PRO A 170 -2.50 -19.53 21.69
N LEU A 171 -1.51 -19.07 20.93
CA LEU A 171 -0.79 -17.81 21.16
C LEU A 171 -1.29 -16.71 20.20
N ASP A 172 -2.61 -16.66 19.98
CA ASP A 172 -3.27 -15.54 19.35
C ASP A 172 -3.27 -14.30 20.25
N GLY A 173 -3.58 -13.12 19.69
CA GLY A 173 -3.50 -11.86 20.45
C GLY A 173 -4.33 -11.83 21.72
N ASN A 174 -5.50 -12.48 21.73
CA ASN A 174 -6.41 -12.49 22.87
C ASN A 174 -5.91 -13.41 23.99
N SER A 175 -5.65 -14.67 23.63
CA SER A 175 -5.20 -15.70 24.57
C SER A 175 -3.87 -15.33 25.22
N ARG A 176 -2.94 -14.77 24.43
CA ARG A 176 -1.65 -14.28 24.91
C ARG A 176 -1.78 -13.16 25.95
N ALA A 177 -2.55 -12.11 25.63
CA ALA A 177 -2.73 -10.97 26.52
C ALA A 177 -3.38 -11.41 27.84
N TYR A 178 -4.42 -12.25 27.76
CA TYR A 178 -5.13 -12.74 28.94
C TYR A 178 -4.26 -13.66 29.82
N VAL A 179 -3.53 -14.61 29.22
CA VAL A 179 -2.67 -15.53 29.98
C VAL A 179 -1.55 -14.77 30.70
N SER A 180 -0.90 -13.82 30.00
CA SER A 180 0.13 -12.98 30.60
C SER A 180 -0.42 -12.13 31.74
N ALA A 181 -1.56 -11.45 31.53
CA ALA A 181 -2.16 -10.59 32.55
C ALA A 181 -2.69 -11.36 33.78
N LYS A 182 -3.33 -12.51 33.57
CA LYS A 182 -4.01 -13.26 34.65
C LYS A 182 -3.08 -14.18 35.42
N TYR A 183 -2.17 -14.88 34.73
CA TYR A 183 -1.32 -15.88 35.35
C TYR A 183 0.14 -15.44 35.49
N GLY A 184 0.53 -14.30 34.94
CA GLY A 184 1.89 -13.77 35.02
C GLY A 184 2.93 -14.66 34.32
N VAL A 185 2.51 -15.37 33.28
CA VAL A 185 3.37 -16.26 32.49
C VAL A 185 3.94 -15.48 31.31
N ASP A 186 5.24 -15.61 31.07
CA ASP A 186 5.88 -15.06 29.87
C ASP A 186 5.37 -15.81 28.62
N THR A 187 4.75 -15.06 27.72
CA THR A 187 4.13 -15.62 26.53
C THR A 187 4.99 -15.33 25.28
N PRO A 188 5.39 -16.36 24.51
CA PRO A 188 6.20 -16.16 23.31
C PRO A 188 5.51 -15.27 22.25
N SER A 189 6.31 -14.54 21.47
CA SER A 189 5.85 -13.71 20.35
C SER A 189 6.87 -13.69 19.21
N GLY A 190 6.40 -13.49 17.97
CA GLY A 190 7.29 -13.50 16.80
C GLY A 190 7.83 -14.89 16.47
N TYR A 191 9.16 -15.01 16.34
CA TYR A 191 9.84 -16.30 16.18
C TYR A 191 9.89 -17.01 17.53
N CYS A 192 9.50 -18.29 17.56
CA CYS A 192 9.45 -19.09 18.78
C CYS A 192 9.88 -20.51 18.44
N THR A 193 10.87 -20.99 19.18
CA THR A 193 11.40 -22.35 19.11
C THR A 193 10.43 -23.35 19.74
N GLY A 194 10.58 -24.63 19.39
CA GLY A 194 9.77 -25.69 20.00
C GLY A 194 10.01 -25.80 21.50
N ASN A 195 11.25 -25.55 21.96
CA ASN A 195 11.57 -25.52 23.40
C ASN A 195 10.84 -24.36 24.11
N GLU A 196 10.90 -23.14 23.58
CA GLU A 196 10.22 -21.98 24.18
C GLU A 196 8.70 -22.20 24.27
N TYR A 197 8.10 -22.83 23.26
CA TYR A 197 6.67 -23.13 23.30
C TYR A 197 6.32 -24.20 24.35
N VAL A 198 7.13 -25.26 24.49
CA VAL A 198 6.93 -26.30 25.51
C VAL A 198 7.14 -25.74 26.92
N GLU A 199 8.19 -24.95 27.12
CA GLU A 199 8.47 -24.26 28.40
C GLU A 199 7.30 -23.35 28.79
N PHE A 200 6.72 -22.63 27.82
CA PHE A 200 5.51 -21.84 28.03
C PHE A 200 4.32 -22.72 28.47
N LEU A 201 4.07 -23.86 27.82
CA LEU A 201 2.96 -24.74 28.19
C LEU A 201 3.14 -25.32 29.61
N ASP A 202 4.35 -25.71 29.97
CA ASP A 202 4.68 -26.22 31.31
C ASP A 202 4.53 -25.13 32.37
N ALA A 203 5.04 -23.92 32.10
CA ALA A 203 4.88 -22.77 32.99
C ALA A 203 3.41 -22.40 33.19
N LEU A 204 2.63 -22.38 32.11
CA LEU A 204 1.19 -22.11 32.17
C LEU A 204 0.46 -23.18 32.99
N LYS A 205 0.71 -24.46 32.71
CA LYS A 205 0.08 -25.58 33.42
C LYS A 205 0.42 -25.57 34.90
N SER A 206 1.66 -25.26 35.25
CA SER A 206 2.10 -25.08 36.64
C SER A 206 1.34 -23.93 37.32
N LYS A 207 1.27 -22.75 36.69
CA LYS A 207 0.57 -21.58 37.25
C LYS A 207 -0.92 -21.76 37.39
N VAL A 208 -1.57 -22.39 36.41
CA VAL A 208 -3.01 -22.71 36.47
C VAL A 208 -3.29 -23.71 37.60
N SER A 209 -2.43 -24.71 37.78
CA SER A 209 -2.56 -25.69 38.87
C SER A 209 -2.35 -25.07 40.25
N GLU A 210 -1.48 -24.04 40.36
CA GLU A 210 -1.26 -23.28 41.60
C GLU A 210 -2.45 -22.37 41.95
N GLN A 211 -2.98 -21.63 40.99
CA GLN A 211 -3.95 -20.54 41.24
C GLN A 211 -5.41 -20.98 41.14
N THR A 212 -5.72 -21.91 40.23
CA THR A 212 -7.09 -22.36 39.93
C THR A 212 -7.11 -23.88 39.68
N PRO A 213 -7.03 -24.70 40.75
CA PRO A 213 -6.86 -26.15 40.64
C PRO A 213 -8.17 -26.82 40.20
N SER A 214 -8.40 -26.86 38.88
CA SER A 214 -9.48 -27.57 38.16
C SER A 214 -9.71 -26.99 36.77
N LEU A 215 -9.17 -25.80 36.49
CA LEU A 215 -9.43 -25.07 35.26
C LEU A 215 -8.66 -25.68 34.08
N THR A 216 -9.39 -25.96 33.01
CA THR A 216 -8.88 -26.51 31.76
C THR A 216 -8.45 -25.39 30.80
N LEU A 217 -7.53 -25.68 29.87
CA LEU A 217 -7.12 -24.70 28.85
C LEU A 217 -8.29 -24.17 28.00
N PRO A 218 -9.31 -24.97 27.64
CA PRO A 218 -10.51 -24.47 26.97
C PRO A 218 -11.29 -23.43 27.78
N GLU A 219 -11.41 -23.62 29.09
CA GLU A 219 -12.06 -22.65 29.98
C GLU A 219 -11.28 -21.34 30.07
N ILE A 220 -9.94 -21.42 30.06
CA ILE A 220 -9.06 -20.25 30.00
C ILE A 220 -9.30 -19.47 28.70
N SER A 221 -9.28 -20.13 27.55
CA SER A 221 -9.52 -19.51 26.24
C SER A 221 -10.93 -18.92 26.14
N HIS A 222 -11.94 -19.63 26.66
CA HIS A 222 -13.32 -19.15 26.72
C HIS A 222 -13.43 -17.89 27.59
N THR A 223 -12.81 -17.88 28.76
CA THR A 223 -12.85 -16.72 29.66
C THR A 223 -12.15 -15.51 29.04
N ALA A 224 -10.99 -15.74 28.41
CA ALA A 224 -10.28 -14.71 27.63
C ALA A 224 -11.19 -14.11 26.54
N TRP A 225 -12.00 -14.94 25.89
CA TRP A 225 -12.93 -14.50 24.85
C TRP A 225 -14.13 -13.74 25.43
N THR A 226 -14.71 -14.19 26.54
CA THR A 226 -15.86 -13.52 27.16
C THR A 226 -15.47 -12.19 27.81
N GLU A 227 -14.33 -12.10 28.48
CA GLU A 227 -13.89 -10.85 29.13
C GLU A 227 -13.61 -9.75 28.11
N LYS A 228 -13.08 -10.10 26.93
CA LYS A 228 -12.95 -9.18 25.80
C LYS A 228 -14.31 -8.62 25.33
N ASN A 229 -15.37 -9.42 25.41
CA ASN A 229 -16.70 -9.06 24.90
C ASN A 229 -17.63 -8.43 25.97
N SER A 230 -17.30 -8.52 27.26
CA SER A 230 -18.16 -8.09 28.38
C SER A 230 -17.86 -6.67 28.91
N GLY A 231 -16.85 -5.98 28.36
CA GLY A 231 -16.42 -4.68 28.83
C GLY A 231 -17.30 -3.51 28.37
N GLY A 232 -18.27 -3.12 29.21
CA GLY A 232 -19.00 -1.85 29.11
C GLY A 232 -19.48 -1.33 30.48
N THR A 233 -18.77 -0.34 31.03
CA THR A 233 -19.09 0.56 32.18
C THR A 233 -18.85 0.15 33.66
N SER A 234 -17.86 0.85 34.26
CA SER A 234 -17.70 1.33 35.66
C SER A 234 -16.86 0.56 36.71
N SER A 235 -15.62 1.05 36.86
CA SER A 235 -14.94 1.55 38.07
C SER A 235 -14.58 0.62 39.25
N THR A 236 -13.36 0.08 39.19
CA THR A 236 -12.31 0.23 40.23
C THR A 236 -10.96 -0.07 39.60
N ASP A 237 -10.33 0.95 39.01
CA ASP A 237 -8.90 1.25 39.14
C ASP A 237 -8.62 2.56 38.41
N THR A 238 -9.12 3.60 39.06
CA THR A 238 -8.87 5.00 38.77
C THR A 238 -7.51 5.34 39.38
N THR A 239 -6.40 4.97 38.74
CA THR A 239 -5.07 5.63 38.80
C THR A 239 -3.96 4.82 38.11
N VAL A 240 -4.11 4.46 36.84
CA VAL A 240 -3.01 4.63 35.85
C VAL A 240 -3.69 5.03 34.54
N SER A 241 -3.62 6.34 34.30
CA SER A 241 -4.11 7.17 33.17
C SER A 241 -4.17 6.43 31.82
N ILE A 242 -5.17 6.63 30.95
CA ILE A 242 -5.38 7.82 30.05
C ILE A 242 -4.11 8.29 29.31
N ALA A 243 -2.95 7.74 29.64
CA ALA A 243 -1.68 8.07 29.04
C ALA A 243 -1.48 7.27 27.76
N ASP A 244 -1.88 6.01 27.58
CA ASP A 244 -1.40 5.23 26.41
C ASP A 244 -2.14 5.41 25.06
N GLU A 245 -3.45 5.67 25.04
CA GLU A 245 -4.13 6.04 23.78
C GLU A 245 -3.94 7.53 23.45
N GLN A 246 -3.81 8.37 24.49
CA GLN A 246 -3.24 9.69 24.31
C GLN A 246 -1.74 9.63 24.06
N GLN A 247 -0.97 8.58 24.34
CA GLN A 247 0.48 8.45 24.05
C GLN A 247 0.73 7.72 22.74
N GLN A 248 -0.23 7.07 22.09
CA GLN A 248 -0.11 6.83 20.65
C GLN A 248 -0.45 8.08 19.85
N GLN A 249 -1.29 8.98 20.41
CA GLN A 249 -1.47 10.35 19.89
C GLN A 249 -0.51 11.40 20.50
N ALA A 250 0.28 11.07 21.54
CA ALA A 250 1.16 12.00 22.27
C ALA A 250 2.59 11.49 22.55
N ALA A 251 2.94 10.28 22.17
CA ALA A 251 4.32 9.96 21.77
C ALA A 251 4.68 10.74 20.49
N PHE A 252 3.68 11.23 19.75
CA PHE A 252 3.81 12.30 18.76
C PHE A 252 3.94 13.72 19.35
N LYS A 253 3.82 13.90 20.68
CA LYS A 253 3.73 15.23 21.31
C LYS A 253 4.92 15.58 22.21
N GLN A 254 5.90 14.69 22.37
CA GLN A 254 7.20 15.05 22.94
C GLN A 254 8.38 14.33 22.28
N CYS A 255 8.39 14.35 20.96
CA CYS A 255 9.58 14.70 20.18
C CYS A 255 9.05 15.68 19.12
N GLY A 256 9.65 16.85 18.95
CA GLY A 256 9.08 17.96 18.17
C GLY A 256 9.01 17.72 16.66
N ASP A 257 8.22 16.76 16.19
CA ASP A 257 8.00 16.48 14.76
C ASP A 257 6.62 15.82 14.52
N TYR A 258 5.62 16.64 14.20
CA TYR A 258 4.34 16.19 13.63
C TYR A 258 4.56 15.73 12.18
N ARG A 259 5.32 14.65 11.96
CA ARG A 259 5.60 14.17 10.60
C ARG A 259 4.58 13.15 10.16
N MET A 260 3.79 13.53 9.15
CA MET A 260 2.97 12.63 8.35
C MET A 260 3.78 11.42 7.88
N ALA A 261 3.13 10.25 7.80
CA ALA A 261 3.75 9.08 7.20
C ALA A 261 4.16 9.38 5.76
N LYS A 262 5.34 8.89 5.36
CA LYS A 262 5.93 9.17 4.03
C LYS A 262 5.15 8.53 2.88
N ASN A 263 4.45 7.44 3.14
CA ASN A 263 3.63 6.71 2.19
C ASN A 263 2.26 6.48 2.82
N ILE A 264 1.19 6.97 2.20
CA ILE A 264 -0.19 6.90 2.71
C ILE A 264 -1.09 6.33 1.62
N ILE A 265 -2.02 5.44 1.97
CA ILE A 265 -3.12 5.03 1.11
C ILE A 265 -4.43 5.42 1.77
N LEU A 266 -5.17 6.31 1.13
CA LEU A 266 -6.56 6.62 1.47
C LEU A 266 -7.46 5.58 0.82
N TYR A 267 -8.13 4.75 1.61
CA TYR A 267 -8.97 3.66 1.08
C TYR A 267 -10.38 3.69 1.63
N GLY A 268 -11.32 3.13 0.86
CA GLY A 268 -12.71 3.01 1.28
C GLY A 268 -13.65 2.96 0.08
N THR A 269 -14.94 2.99 0.35
CA THR A 269 -15.96 2.84 -0.70
C THR A 269 -15.97 4.03 -1.66
N PRO A 270 -16.45 3.85 -2.90
CA PRO A 270 -16.59 4.96 -3.84
C PRO A 270 -17.43 6.11 -3.26
N GLY A 271 -16.99 7.34 -3.50
CA GLY A 271 -17.73 8.52 -3.11
C GLY A 271 -17.59 8.97 -1.65
N THR A 272 -16.55 8.53 -0.93
CA THR A 272 -16.22 8.98 0.44
C THR A 272 -15.23 10.16 0.49
N GLY A 273 -14.91 10.77 -0.65
CA GLY A 273 -14.05 11.96 -0.71
C GLY A 273 -12.55 11.67 -0.60
N LYS A 274 -12.07 10.50 -1.05
CA LYS A 274 -10.64 10.14 -1.05
C LYS A 274 -9.78 11.10 -1.87
N THR A 275 -10.16 11.36 -3.12
CA THR A 275 -9.45 12.31 -4.01
C THR A 275 -9.55 13.75 -3.52
N TYR A 276 -10.68 14.12 -2.91
CA TYR A 276 -10.84 15.41 -2.23
C TYR A 276 -9.87 15.53 -1.03
N SER A 277 -9.74 14.47 -0.24
CA SER A 277 -8.86 14.44 0.93
C SER A 277 -7.38 14.43 0.54
N SER A 278 -6.99 13.76 -0.57
CA SER A 278 -5.59 13.71 -1.00
C SER A 278 -5.01 15.10 -1.28
N VAL A 279 -5.83 16.05 -1.76
CA VAL A 279 -5.50 17.47 -1.90
C VAL A 279 -5.12 18.07 -0.54
N GLN A 280 -5.95 17.89 0.49
CA GLN A 280 -5.73 18.42 1.83
C GLN A 280 -4.47 17.82 2.47
N TYR A 281 -4.24 16.51 2.30
CA TYR A 281 -3.00 15.87 2.75
C TYR A 281 -1.78 16.43 2.04
N ALA A 282 -1.84 16.62 0.72
CA ALA A 282 -0.71 17.15 -0.04
C ALA A 282 -0.32 18.56 0.41
N VAL A 283 -1.31 19.44 0.59
CA VAL A 283 -1.10 20.79 1.12
C VAL A 283 -0.55 20.76 2.54
N ALA A 284 -1.09 19.90 3.42
CA ALA A 284 -0.60 19.73 4.80
C ALA A 284 0.87 19.30 4.84
N ILE A 285 1.28 18.38 3.95
CA ILE A 285 2.66 17.88 3.87
C ILE A 285 3.62 18.96 3.37
N ILE A 286 3.24 19.71 2.33
CA ILE A 286 4.09 20.77 1.75
C ILE A 286 4.25 21.93 2.73
N GLU A 287 3.16 22.32 3.41
CA GLU A 287 3.18 23.42 4.38
C GLU A 287 3.69 22.98 5.77
N GLU A 288 3.95 21.69 5.96
CA GLU A 288 4.35 21.09 7.25
C GLU A 288 3.35 21.42 8.38
N LYS A 289 2.06 21.46 8.04
CA LYS A 289 0.98 21.75 8.98
C LYS A 289 0.21 20.48 9.36
N PRO A 290 -0.33 20.41 10.59
CA PRO A 290 -1.26 19.36 10.97
C PRO A 290 -2.48 19.33 10.03
N LEU A 291 -2.90 18.13 9.62
CA LEU A 291 -4.01 17.95 8.68
C LEU A 291 -5.33 18.54 9.16
N ASN A 292 -5.60 18.51 10.46
CA ASN A 292 -6.82 19.09 11.03
C ASN A 292 -6.89 20.61 10.84
N VAL A 293 -5.74 21.29 10.77
CA VAL A 293 -5.69 22.73 10.46
C VAL A 293 -6.12 22.95 9.01
N ILE A 294 -5.54 22.20 8.06
CA ILE A 294 -5.90 22.31 6.64
C ILE A 294 -7.36 21.90 6.39
N LYS A 295 -7.86 20.87 7.10
CA LYS A 295 -9.26 20.41 6.99
C LYS A 295 -10.29 21.42 7.49
N ALA A 296 -9.90 22.32 8.38
CA ALA A 296 -10.77 23.38 8.90
C ALA A 296 -10.79 24.63 8.01
N GLU A 297 -9.87 24.73 7.04
CA GLU A 297 -9.85 25.82 6.07
C GLU A 297 -10.90 25.60 4.97
N ASP A 298 -11.29 26.70 4.32
CA ASP A 298 -12.15 26.66 3.15
C ASP A 298 -11.49 25.89 2.00
N TYR A 299 -12.23 24.95 1.40
CA TYR A 299 -11.66 24.03 0.43
C TYR A 299 -11.14 24.73 -0.83
N ASP A 300 -11.82 25.76 -1.32
CA ASP A 300 -11.40 26.46 -2.53
C ASP A 300 -10.05 27.16 -2.31
N THR A 301 -9.82 27.68 -1.11
CA THR A 301 -8.51 28.23 -0.73
C THR A 301 -7.41 27.18 -0.68
N VAL A 302 -7.70 25.98 -0.15
CA VAL A 302 -6.75 24.85 -0.09
C VAL A 302 -6.47 24.34 -1.51
N PHE A 303 -7.49 24.21 -2.35
CA PHE A 303 -7.38 23.75 -3.72
C PHE A 303 -6.58 24.73 -4.59
N ALA A 304 -6.74 26.04 -4.40
CA ALA A 304 -5.92 27.04 -5.07
C ALA A 304 -4.42 26.90 -4.74
N ARG A 305 -4.09 26.61 -3.47
CA ARG A 305 -2.69 26.35 -3.06
C ARG A 305 -2.17 25.04 -3.64
N TYR A 306 -3.00 24.00 -3.65
CA TYR A 306 -2.68 22.74 -4.33
C TYR A 306 -2.31 22.93 -5.81
N LEU A 307 -3.12 23.70 -6.56
CA LEU A 307 -2.84 24.00 -7.97
C LEU A 307 -1.51 24.74 -8.14
N LYS A 308 -1.25 25.73 -7.28
CA LYS A 308 0.03 26.45 -7.25
C LYS A 308 1.20 25.51 -7.00
N TYR A 309 1.11 24.62 -6.00
CA TYR A 309 2.18 23.66 -5.71
C TYR A 309 2.38 22.62 -6.81
N LYS A 310 1.32 22.28 -7.55
CA LYS A 310 1.43 21.45 -8.76
C LYS A 310 2.16 22.18 -9.89
N GLU A 311 1.86 23.46 -10.11
CA GLU A 311 2.57 24.32 -11.08
C GLU A 311 4.05 24.50 -10.72
N ASP A 312 4.35 24.68 -9.43
CA ASP A 312 5.71 24.77 -8.89
C ASP A 312 6.47 23.42 -8.94
N GLY A 313 5.82 22.32 -9.36
CA GLY A 313 6.41 21.00 -9.47
C GLY A 313 6.66 20.30 -8.11
N LEU A 314 6.01 20.77 -7.04
CA LEU A 314 6.03 20.13 -5.72
C LEU A 314 5.01 19.01 -5.59
N ILE A 315 3.95 19.06 -6.39
CA ILE A 315 2.94 18.00 -6.47
C ILE A 315 2.94 17.39 -7.87
N ALA A 316 3.01 16.07 -7.94
CA ALA A 316 2.68 15.30 -9.14
C ALA A 316 1.43 14.46 -8.88
N PHE A 317 0.63 14.26 -9.93
CA PHE A 317 -0.59 13.46 -9.88
C PHE A 317 -0.60 12.50 -11.06
N THR A 318 -0.88 11.23 -10.80
CA THR A 318 -1.10 10.21 -11.82
C THR A 318 -2.25 9.29 -11.40
N THR A 319 -2.79 8.53 -12.35
CA THR A 319 -3.81 7.52 -12.11
C THR A 319 -3.32 6.19 -12.66
N PHE A 320 -3.39 5.13 -11.86
CA PHE A 320 -3.01 3.79 -12.32
C PHE A 320 -4.15 3.13 -13.11
N HIS A 321 -3.76 2.36 -14.12
CA HIS A 321 -4.64 1.53 -14.92
C HIS A 321 -3.94 0.23 -15.30
N GLN A 322 -4.68 -0.76 -15.81
CA GLN A 322 -4.16 -2.11 -16.04
C GLN A 322 -2.95 -2.16 -16.99
N SER A 323 -2.89 -1.25 -17.98
CA SER A 323 -1.76 -1.14 -18.91
C SER A 323 -0.59 -0.27 -18.43
N PHE A 324 -0.68 0.32 -17.22
CA PHE A 324 0.37 1.18 -16.69
C PHE A 324 1.52 0.31 -16.17
N GLY A 325 2.75 0.56 -16.64
CA GLY A 325 3.90 -0.31 -16.42
C GLY A 325 5.06 0.36 -15.68
N TYR A 326 6.15 -0.39 -15.61
CA TYR A 326 7.42 0.11 -15.07
C TYR A 326 8.00 1.19 -15.98
N GLU A 327 7.86 1.01 -17.29
CA GLU A 327 8.44 1.85 -18.33
C GLU A 327 7.90 3.28 -18.32
N GLU A 328 6.64 3.48 -17.91
CA GLU A 328 6.05 4.82 -17.74
C GLU A 328 6.37 5.43 -16.37
N PHE A 329 6.63 4.61 -15.34
CA PHE A 329 6.75 5.05 -13.96
C PHE A 329 8.21 5.34 -13.55
N ILE A 330 9.13 4.44 -13.90
CA ILE A 330 10.54 4.47 -13.48
C ILE A 330 11.44 4.85 -14.64
N GLU A 331 11.59 3.99 -15.64
CA GLU A 331 12.31 4.26 -16.88
C GLU A 331 11.97 3.22 -17.93
N GLY A 332 11.98 3.63 -19.20
CA GLY A 332 11.67 2.76 -20.32
C GLY A 332 12.38 3.19 -21.59
N ILE A 333 12.56 2.25 -22.51
CA ILE A 333 13.17 2.52 -23.81
C ILE A 333 12.11 3.09 -24.74
N ARG A 334 12.40 4.22 -25.40
CA ARG A 334 11.54 4.78 -26.45
C ARG A 334 12.33 4.98 -27.75
N PRO A 335 11.68 4.75 -28.90
CA PRO A 335 12.28 5.06 -30.19
C PRO A 335 12.34 6.59 -30.38
N VAL A 336 13.50 7.09 -30.75
CA VAL A 336 13.77 8.48 -31.10
C VAL A 336 14.26 8.52 -32.54
N VAL A 337 13.75 9.47 -33.32
CA VAL A 337 14.24 9.69 -34.68
C VAL A 337 15.55 10.46 -34.57
N SER A 338 16.65 9.88 -35.06
CA SER A 338 17.93 10.57 -35.14
C SER A 338 17.76 11.90 -35.86
N SER A 339 18.26 12.99 -35.26
CA SER A 339 18.34 14.29 -35.95
C SER A 339 19.18 14.12 -37.21
N GLU A 340 18.87 14.88 -38.26
CA GLU A 340 19.39 14.74 -39.64
C GLU A 340 20.94 14.70 -39.75
N ASP A 341 21.66 15.05 -38.68
CA ASP A 341 23.12 15.14 -38.59
C ASP A 341 23.89 13.79 -38.48
N LYS A 342 23.20 12.64 -38.46
CA LYS A 342 23.83 11.30 -38.48
C LYS A 342 23.49 10.43 -39.70
N ALA A 343 22.69 10.93 -40.64
CA ALA A 343 22.22 10.12 -41.75
C ALA A 343 23.14 10.19 -42.97
N GLU A 344 24.14 9.30 -43.07
CA GLU A 344 24.66 8.90 -44.39
C GLU A 344 23.70 7.94 -45.12
N SER A 345 22.66 7.43 -44.46
CA SER A 345 21.63 6.63 -45.12
C SER A 345 20.36 6.48 -44.27
N GLY A 346 19.36 7.34 -44.48
CA GLY A 346 18.00 7.15 -43.95
C GLY A 346 17.79 7.58 -42.50
N ARG A 347 16.51 7.80 -42.13
CA ARG A 347 16.09 8.13 -40.77
C ARG A 347 16.23 6.88 -39.89
N ASP A 348 17.39 6.70 -39.28
CA ASP A 348 17.61 5.60 -38.34
C ASP A 348 16.83 5.86 -37.04
N ILE A 349 16.08 4.85 -36.61
CA ILE A 349 15.39 4.84 -35.32
C ILE A 349 16.44 4.45 -34.27
N GLU A 350 16.80 5.39 -33.40
CA GLU A 350 17.63 5.11 -32.21
C GLU A 350 16.71 4.79 -31.02
N TYR A 351 17.17 3.96 -30.09
CA TYR A 351 16.44 3.61 -28.88
C TYR A 351 17.09 4.32 -27.68
N GLU A 352 16.39 5.27 -27.08
CA GLU A 352 16.87 6.00 -25.91
C GLU A 352 16.11 5.59 -24.65
N VAL A 353 16.79 5.54 -23.51
CA VAL A 353 16.16 5.34 -22.21
C VAL A 353 15.58 6.68 -21.74
N HIS A 354 14.29 6.70 -21.46
CA HIS A 354 13.58 7.84 -20.91
C HIS A 354 13.18 7.58 -19.46
N ASP A 355 13.34 8.61 -18.63
CA ASP A 355 12.86 8.60 -17.26
C ASP A 355 11.33 8.58 -17.21
N GLY A 356 10.79 7.68 -16.40
CA GLY A 356 9.38 7.64 -16.06
C GLY A 356 9.00 8.75 -15.08
N ILE A 357 7.68 8.93 -14.90
CA ILE A 357 7.12 10.08 -14.18
C ILE A 357 7.58 10.17 -12.72
N PHE A 358 7.80 9.04 -12.05
CA PHE A 358 8.19 9.00 -10.64
C PHE A 358 9.71 9.19 -10.47
N LYS A 359 10.52 8.57 -11.34
CA LYS A 359 11.97 8.81 -11.36
C LYS A 359 12.28 10.28 -11.61
N ALA A 360 11.69 10.87 -12.65
CA ALA A 360 11.86 12.28 -12.97
C ALA A 360 11.41 13.21 -11.83
N PHE A 361 10.37 12.82 -11.08
CA PHE A 361 9.92 13.56 -9.90
C PHE A 361 10.91 13.47 -8.74
N CYS A 362 11.45 12.27 -8.46
CA CYS A 362 12.44 12.05 -7.42
C CYS A 362 13.77 12.76 -7.71
N ASP A 363 14.25 12.72 -8.96
CA ASP A 363 15.49 13.38 -9.36
C ASP A 363 15.41 14.91 -9.16
N LYS A 364 14.19 15.47 -9.28
CA LYS A 364 13.89 16.89 -9.00
C LYS A 364 13.68 17.18 -7.52
N ALA A 365 13.47 16.18 -6.67
CA ALA A 365 13.11 16.42 -5.27
C ALA A 365 14.22 17.09 -4.46
N GLY A 366 15.47 17.00 -4.92
CA GLY A 366 16.59 17.72 -4.32
C GLY A 366 16.66 19.22 -4.66
N THR A 367 15.88 19.74 -5.63
CA THR A 367 16.00 21.16 -6.01
C THR A 367 15.37 22.07 -4.94
N PRO A 368 16.10 23.09 -4.43
CA PRO A 368 15.52 24.12 -3.57
C PRO A 368 14.48 24.92 -4.34
N VAL A 369 13.36 25.27 -3.70
CA VAL A 369 12.39 26.21 -4.29
C VAL A 369 12.84 27.63 -3.96
N GLY A 370 13.23 28.37 -4.99
CA GLY A 370 13.53 29.80 -4.89
C GLY A 370 12.25 30.60 -4.63
N GLY A 371 12.19 31.26 -3.47
CA GLY A 371 11.11 32.16 -3.09
C GLY A 371 11.24 32.65 -1.65
N SER A 372 12.15 33.61 -1.43
CA SER A 372 12.29 34.44 -0.21
C SER A 372 12.64 33.71 1.09
N ALA A 373 13.89 33.88 1.53
CA ALA A 373 14.47 33.53 2.84
C ALA A 373 15.16 32.14 3.00
N SER A 374 15.77 31.60 1.94
CA SER A 374 16.81 30.56 2.04
C SER A 374 18.13 31.09 1.47
N ALA A 375 19.27 30.58 1.94
CA ALA A 375 20.58 30.94 1.41
C ALA A 375 20.63 30.63 -0.09
N ASP A 376 20.58 31.68 -0.93
CA ASP A 376 20.55 31.55 -2.38
C ASP A 376 21.89 30.97 -2.88
N LEU A 377 21.91 29.65 -3.06
CA LEU A 377 23.03 28.93 -3.66
C LEU A 377 23.18 29.27 -5.16
N GLY A 378 22.23 30.00 -5.76
CA GLY A 378 22.19 30.36 -7.17
C GLY A 378 21.69 29.24 -8.07
N ILE A 379 21.23 28.12 -7.50
CA ILE A 379 20.78 26.93 -8.24
C ILE A 379 19.42 27.21 -8.89
N GLY A 380 19.30 26.92 -10.19
CA GLY A 380 18.08 27.16 -10.97
C GLY A 380 16.91 26.25 -10.58
N LYS A 381 15.71 26.53 -11.10
CA LYS A 381 14.49 25.74 -10.82
C LYS A 381 14.59 24.28 -11.31
N ASN A 382 15.21 24.07 -12.47
CA ASN A 382 15.39 22.76 -13.13
C ASN A 382 16.85 22.57 -13.58
N PRO A 383 17.82 22.46 -12.65
CA PRO A 383 19.23 22.49 -12.97
C PRO A 383 19.71 21.11 -13.45
N SER A 384 20.68 21.11 -14.38
CA SER A 384 21.47 19.93 -14.76
C SER A 384 22.82 19.94 -14.06
N VAL A 385 23.41 18.75 -13.88
CA VAL A 385 24.77 18.59 -13.35
C VAL A 385 25.73 18.30 -14.50
N TRP A 386 26.75 19.14 -14.66
CA TRP A 386 27.71 19.07 -15.75
C TRP A 386 29.10 18.72 -15.24
N LYS A 387 29.80 17.87 -15.98
CA LYS A 387 31.25 17.70 -15.84
C LYS A 387 31.96 18.76 -16.64
N VAL A 388 32.99 19.37 -16.05
CA VAL A 388 33.91 20.29 -16.75
C VAL A 388 35.36 19.88 -16.50
N SER A 389 36.17 19.79 -17.56
CA SER A 389 37.63 19.71 -17.46
C SER A 389 38.24 21.07 -17.74
N LEU A 390 38.98 21.58 -16.77
CA LEU A 390 39.75 22.81 -16.88
C LEU A 390 41.14 22.44 -17.40
N GLU A 391 41.32 22.53 -18.73
CA GLU A 391 42.49 22.06 -19.50
C GLU A 391 42.68 20.54 -19.52
N GLY A 392 42.80 19.89 -18.35
CA GLY A 392 43.03 18.46 -18.21
C GLY A 392 42.91 17.97 -16.76
N THR A 393 43.25 16.71 -16.49
CA THR A 393 43.29 16.15 -15.13
C THR A 393 44.52 16.64 -14.34
N GLY A 394 44.40 16.71 -13.02
CA GLY A 394 45.46 17.20 -12.13
C GLY A 394 45.60 18.72 -12.12
N ASP A 395 46.58 19.19 -11.34
CA ASP A 395 46.90 20.60 -11.20
C ASP A 395 47.49 21.17 -12.50
N ASN A 396 46.96 22.32 -12.93
CA ASN A 396 47.45 23.05 -14.09
C ASN A 396 47.15 24.55 -13.94
N PRO A 397 47.86 25.44 -14.69
CA PRO A 397 47.70 26.88 -14.56
C PRO A 397 46.28 27.37 -14.86
N THR A 398 45.60 26.79 -15.87
CA THR A 398 44.23 27.17 -16.25
C THR A 398 43.23 26.86 -15.15
N ARG A 399 43.36 25.71 -14.48
CA ARG A 399 42.53 25.31 -13.34
C ARG A 399 42.68 26.28 -12.18
N THR A 400 43.91 26.56 -11.75
CA THR A 400 44.16 27.50 -10.65
C THR A 400 43.53 28.87 -10.95
N GLU A 401 43.75 29.38 -12.16
CA GLU A 401 43.18 30.64 -12.63
C GLU A 401 41.64 30.63 -12.61
N CYS A 402 40.99 29.58 -13.13
CA CYS A 402 39.54 29.42 -13.12
C CYS A 402 38.94 29.34 -11.69
N MET A 403 39.65 28.69 -10.76
CA MET A 403 39.24 28.57 -9.36
C MET A 403 39.37 29.89 -8.60
N GLU A 404 40.38 30.69 -8.91
CA GLU A 404 40.63 32.01 -8.31
C GLU A 404 39.66 33.07 -8.83
N ASN A 405 39.37 33.06 -10.14
CA ASN A 405 38.56 34.08 -10.81
C ASN A 405 37.07 33.74 -10.95
N ASN A 406 36.61 32.60 -10.40
CA ASN A 406 35.19 32.19 -10.39
C ASN A 406 34.59 32.05 -11.79
N HIS A 407 35.27 31.29 -12.65
CA HIS A 407 34.78 30.93 -13.97
C HIS A 407 35.26 29.56 -14.41
N ILE A 408 34.70 29.08 -15.52
CA ILE A 408 35.17 27.90 -16.25
C ILE A 408 35.56 28.31 -17.66
N ARG A 409 36.61 27.69 -18.21
CA ARG A 409 37.07 27.96 -19.58
C ARG A 409 37.23 26.69 -20.41
N ILE A 410 36.88 26.75 -21.69
CA ILE A 410 37.03 25.66 -22.66
C ILE A 410 37.68 26.14 -23.97
N GLY A 411 38.20 25.19 -24.74
CA GLY A 411 39.02 25.42 -25.93
C GLY A 411 38.21 25.55 -27.22
N TRP A 412 38.76 24.98 -28.31
CA TRP A 412 38.29 25.12 -29.70
C TRP A 412 38.41 26.53 -30.27
N ASP A 413 39.41 27.29 -29.82
CA ASP A 413 39.61 28.70 -30.19
C ASP A 413 39.79 28.89 -31.71
N GLY A 414 40.25 27.85 -32.42
CA GLY A 414 40.41 27.85 -33.88
C GLY A 414 39.12 28.06 -34.68
N TYR A 415 37.95 27.79 -34.09
CA TYR A 415 36.66 28.09 -34.71
C TYR A 415 36.22 29.56 -34.57
N GLY A 416 36.95 30.37 -33.80
CA GLY A 416 36.59 31.76 -33.51
C GLY A 416 35.43 31.92 -32.53
N GLU A 417 35.08 33.16 -32.21
CA GLU A 417 34.04 33.51 -31.23
C GLU A 417 32.66 32.94 -31.59
N THR A 418 32.27 33.08 -32.86
CA THR A 418 30.93 32.73 -33.33
C THR A 418 30.90 31.35 -33.94
N ILE A 419 30.05 30.48 -33.39
CA ILE A 419 29.78 29.14 -33.92
C ILE A 419 28.45 29.19 -34.67
N SER A 420 28.43 28.75 -35.92
CA SER A 420 27.24 28.65 -36.77
C SER A 420 26.90 27.20 -37.11
N ASP A 421 25.69 26.95 -37.62
CA ASP A 421 25.28 25.63 -38.12
C ASP A 421 26.12 25.15 -39.32
N ALA A 422 26.84 26.07 -40.00
CA ALA A 422 27.74 25.77 -41.10
C ALA A 422 29.20 25.47 -40.66
N THR A 423 29.46 25.40 -39.34
CA THR A 423 30.82 25.18 -38.81
C THR A 423 31.28 23.75 -39.09
N ASP A 424 32.43 23.59 -39.74
CA ASP A 424 33.01 22.27 -40.03
C ASP A 424 33.79 21.72 -38.82
N TYR A 425 33.21 20.73 -38.17
CA TYR A 425 33.80 20.05 -37.01
C TYR A 425 34.68 18.85 -37.38
N SER A 426 34.85 18.52 -38.65
CA SER A 426 35.58 17.32 -39.09
C SER A 426 37.06 17.32 -38.68
N ARG A 427 37.66 18.51 -38.55
CA ARG A 427 39.09 18.68 -38.28
C ARG A 427 39.46 18.58 -36.80
N ASP A 428 38.79 19.36 -35.94
CA ASP A 428 39.17 19.50 -34.52
C ASP A 428 38.08 18.98 -33.56
N GLY A 429 36.97 18.43 -34.09
CA GLY A 429 35.86 17.88 -33.32
C GLY A 429 35.13 18.92 -32.46
N GLY A 430 34.55 18.50 -31.34
CA GLY A 430 34.03 19.41 -30.32
C GLY A 430 32.58 19.90 -30.50
N SER A 431 31.88 19.54 -31.58
CA SER A 431 30.47 19.92 -31.80
C SER A 431 29.58 19.66 -30.59
N THR A 432 29.66 18.46 -30.00
CA THR A 432 28.89 18.07 -28.81
C THR A 432 29.25 18.91 -27.58
N VAL A 433 30.54 19.20 -27.37
CA VAL A 433 31.05 19.97 -26.23
C VAL A 433 30.61 21.43 -26.34
N LEU A 434 30.74 22.01 -27.52
CA LEU A 434 30.36 23.39 -27.81
C LEU A 434 28.84 23.57 -27.74
N ASN A 435 28.06 22.63 -28.28
CA ASN A 435 26.60 22.62 -28.13
C ASN A 435 26.19 22.49 -26.66
N ALA A 436 26.86 21.62 -25.89
CA ALA A 436 26.63 21.51 -24.46
C ALA A 436 26.91 22.82 -23.71
N PHE A 437 28.05 23.46 -24.01
CA PHE A 437 28.49 24.68 -23.33
C PHE A 437 27.69 25.93 -23.72
N TYR A 438 27.33 26.12 -24.99
CA TYR A 438 26.58 27.30 -25.42
C TYR A 438 25.07 27.15 -25.29
N ASN A 439 24.52 26.02 -25.75
CA ASN A 439 23.08 25.91 -25.95
C ASN A 439 22.36 25.13 -24.85
N LYS A 440 23.02 24.12 -24.26
CA LYS A 440 22.36 23.24 -23.27
C LYS A 440 22.59 23.67 -21.82
N MET A 441 23.79 24.14 -21.47
CA MET A 441 24.12 24.61 -20.13
C MET A 441 23.45 25.97 -19.86
N GLN A 442 22.73 26.08 -18.75
CA GLN A 442 21.93 27.26 -18.40
C GLN A 442 22.41 27.90 -17.09
N ILE A 443 22.05 29.17 -16.89
CA ILE A 443 22.25 29.84 -15.59
C ILE A 443 21.48 29.08 -14.51
N GLY A 444 22.17 28.78 -13.41
CA GLY A 444 21.67 27.99 -12.30
C GLY A 444 21.98 26.49 -12.37
N ASP A 445 22.62 26.01 -13.44
CA ASP A 445 23.13 24.64 -13.52
C ASP A 445 24.33 24.41 -12.59
N ILE A 446 24.52 23.17 -12.15
CA ILE A 446 25.64 22.76 -11.30
C ILE A 446 26.79 22.29 -12.19
N VAL A 447 28.00 22.74 -11.91
CA VAL A 447 29.23 22.29 -12.56
C VAL A 447 30.14 21.59 -11.56
N MET A 448 30.65 20.43 -11.96
CA MET A 448 31.63 19.64 -11.22
C MET A 448 32.94 19.64 -11.99
N SER A 449 33.98 20.20 -11.37
CA SER A 449 35.31 20.23 -11.94
C SER A 449 35.98 18.86 -11.79
N CYS A 450 36.36 18.27 -12.91
CA CYS A 450 37.01 16.96 -12.97
C CYS A 450 38.51 17.10 -12.65
N TYR A 451 38.99 16.38 -11.64
CA TYR A 451 40.40 16.33 -11.26
C TYR A 451 41.08 15.05 -11.77
N SER A 452 40.37 13.91 -11.74
CA SER A 452 40.81 12.64 -12.32
C SER A 452 39.63 11.96 -13.04
N SER A 453 39.84 10.77 -13.62
CA SER A 453 38.74 9.99 -14.21
C SER A 453 37.67 9.56 -13.20
N LYS A 454 37.92 9.72 -11.89
CA LYS A 454 37.01 9.32 -10.81
C LYS A 454 36.62 10.47 -9.89
N THR A 455 37.53 11.43 -9.70
CA THR A 455 37.41 12.43 -8.63
C THR A 455 37.18 13.84 -9.14
N ILE A 456 36.45 14.62 -8.33
CA ILE A 456 36.21 16.05 -8.54
C ILE A 456 36.93 16.88 -7.47
N ASP A 457 37.30 18.11 -7.83
CA ASP A 457 38.00 19.06 -6.95
C ASP A 457 37.22 20.33 -6.62
N ALA A 458 36.13 20.60 -7.35
CA ALA A 458 35.24 21.71 -7.04
C ALA A 458 33.81 21.46 -7.51
N ILE A 459 32.85 22.09 -6.83
CA ILE A 459 31.45 22.15 -7.22
C ILE A 459 31.04 23.62 -7.24
N GLY A 460 30.43 24.06 -8.34
CA GLY A 460 29.99 25.44 -8.54
C GLY A 460 28.65 25.52 -9.25
N VAL A 461 28.12 26.73 -9.35
CA VAL A 461 26.86 27.03 -10.04
C VAL A 461 27.10 28.06 -11.14
N VAL A 462 26.56 27.82 -12.33
CA VAL A 462 26.68 28.72 -13.48
C VAL A 462 25.90 30.01 -13.21
N THR A 463 26.56 31.16 -13.33
CA THR A 463 25.97 32.48 -13.05
C THR A 463 25.96 33.41 -14.26
N GLY A 464 26.48 32.96 -15.40
CA GLY A 464 26.56 33.79 -16.61
C GLY A 464 26.40 33.02 -17.90
N GLU A 465 26.04 33.78 -18.94
CA GLU A 465 26.05 33.33 -20.32
C GLU A 465 27.49 33.11 -20.82
N PRO A 466 27.69 32.37 -21.93
CA PRO A 466 29.02 32.11 -22.45
C PRO A 466 29.60 33.37 -23.10
N GLU A 467 30.84 33.69 -22.72
CA GLU A 467 31.57 34.90 -23.13
C GLU A 467 32.87 34.50 -23.86
N TRP A 468 33.33 35.32 -24.80
CA TRP A 468 34.63 35.18 -25.45
C TRP A 468 35.64 36.17 -24.86
N HIS A 469 36.83 35.68 -24.54
CA HIS A 469 37.86 36.44 -23.82
C HIS A 469 39.22 36.35 -24.53
N ASP A 470 39.58 37.40 -25.25
CA ASP A 470 40.84 37.49 -26.01
C ASP A 470 42.08 37.74 -25.14
N GLU A 471 41.90 38.15 -23.89
CA GLU A 471 42.98 38.32 -22.92
C GLU A 471 43.70 37.01 -22.59
N TYR A 472 43.07 35.86 -22.81
CA TYR A 472 43.67 34.55 -22.62
C TYR A 472 44.32 34.03 -23.90
N PRO A 473 45.53 33.45 -23.85
CA PRO A 473 46.20 32.91 -25.04
C PRO A 473 45.50 31.67 -25.61
N HIS A 474 44.89 30.85 -24.75
CA HIS A 474 44.17 29.62 -25.08
C HIS A 474 42.97 29.44 -24.13
N TYR A 475 41.98 28.64 -24.54
CA TYR A 475 40.73 28.40 -23.82
C TYR A 475 39.96 29.71 -23.60
N LYS A 476 39.61 30.36 -24.70
CA LYS A 476 39.04 31.72 -24.70
C LYS A 476 37.54 31.77 -24.39
N ARG A 477 36.86 30.62 -24.36
CA ARG A 477 35.43 30.54 -24.09
C ARG A 477 35.19 30.37 -22.61
N LEU A 478 34.48 31.31 -22.00
CA LEU A 478 34.34 31.44 -20.57
C LEU A 478 32.86 31.41 -20.16
N ARG A 479 32.56 30.80 -19.01
CA ARG A 479 31.30 31.04 -18.28
C ARG A 479 31.60 31.38 -16.83
N LYS A 480 30.90 32.38 -16.29
CA LYS A 480 31.00 32.75 -14.87
C LYS A 480 30.37 31.66 -14.00
N VAL A 481 31.05 31.30 -12.92
CA VAL A 481 30.65 30.24 -12.00
C VAL A 481 30.89 30.66 -10.57
N LYS A 482 29.85 30.58 -9.73
CA LYS A 482 29.99 30.70 -8.28
C LYS A 482 30.44 29.36 -7.71
N TRP A 483 31.71 29.24 -7.35
CA TRP A 483 32.22 28.04 -6.67
C TRP A 483 31.65 27.92 -5.26
N LEU A 484 30.94 26.84 -4.98
CA LEU A 484 30.37 26.53 -3.66
C LEU A 484 31.42 25.84 -2.77
N VAL A 485 32.23 24.96 -3.35
CA VAL A 485 33.35 24.31 -2.68
C VAL A 485 34.51 24.14 -3.66
N LYS A 486 35.74 24.26 -3.16
CA LYS A 486 37.00 24.13 -3.91
C LYS A 486 38.00 23.31 -3.10
N GLY A 487 38.95 22.67 -3.78
CA GLY A 487 40.04 21.91 -3.16
C GLY A 487 39.60 20.61 -2.49
N ILE A 488 38.50 20.01 -2.96
CA ILE A 488 38.04 18.70 -2.48
C ILE A 488 38.72 17.57 -3.27
N ASN A 489 38.54 16.33 -2.84
CA ASN A 489 38.95 15.16 -3.60
C ASN A 489 37.89 14.06 -3.39
N GLU A 490 36.73 14.27 -4.01
CA GLU A 490 35.58 13.36 -3.87
C GLU A 490 35.49 12.43 -5.07
N ASP A 491 35.44 11.12 -4.81
CA ASP A 491 35.12 10.11 -5.82
C ASP A 491 33.61 10.14 -6.10
N ILE A 492 33.26 10.35 -7.37
CA ILE A 492 31.88 10.44 -7.81
C ILE A 492 31.43 9.25 -8.66
N ILE A 493 32.22 8.17 -8.78
CA ILE A 493 31.83 7.00 -9.60
C ILE A 493 30.45 6.49 -9.20
N ASP A 494 30.22 6.27 -7.91
CA ASP A 494 28.97 5.72 -7.40
C ASP A 494 27.78 6.65 -7.66
N PHE A 495 28.00 7.96 -7.59
CA PHE A 495 27.02 9.00 -7.89
C PHE A 495 26.82 9.18 -9.41
N ASN A 496 27.81 8.85 -10.22
CA ASN A 496 27.80 8.96 -11.67
C ASN A 496 27.47 7.61 -12.33
N ALA A 497 26.51 6.87 -11.75
CA ALA A 497 26.03 5.60 -12.28
C ALA A 497 27.13 4.53 -12.51
N GLY A 498 28.15 4.49 -11.63
CA GLY A 498 29.28 3.58 -11.76
C GLY A 498 30.26 3.92 -12.89
N LYS A 499 30.05 5.04 -13.61
CA LYS A 499 30.86 5.42 -14.78
C LYS A 499 32.00 6.34 -14.38
N SER A 500 33.20 6.00 -14.84
CA SER A 500 34.33 6.94 -14.82
C SER A 500 34.07 8.08 -15.80
N MET A 501 34.55 9.28 -15.45
CA MET A 501 34.47 10.45 -16.33
C MET A 501 35.37 10.26 -17.55
N THR A 502 34.87 10.68 -18.72
CA THR A 502 35.61 10.60 -19.99
C THR A 502 36.49 11.83 -20.21
N LEU A 503 37.35 11.76 -21.23
CA LEU A 503 38.23 12.86 -21.65
C LEU A 503 37.48 14.07 -22.23
N SER A 504 36.18 13.93 -22.56
CA SER A 504 35.38 15.04 -23.11
C SER A 504 35.29 16.21 -22.13
N SER A 505 35.59 17.43 -22.57
CA SER A 505 35.75 18.59 -21.69
C SER A 505 34.46 18.98 -20.98
N VAL A 506 33.30 18.93 -21.66
CA VAL A 506 32.00 19.28 -21.10
C VAL A 506 30.93 18.31 -21.55
N TYR A 507 30.20 17.73 -20.60
CA TYR A 507 29.01 16.93 -20.85
C TYR A 507 28.17 16.78 -19.57
N LYS A 508 26.89 16.44 -19.74
CA LYS A 508 25.96 16.22 -18.63
C LYS A 508 26.30 14.92 -17.90
N LEU A 509 26.47 14.98 -16.58
CA LEU A 509 26.70 13.82 -15.74
C LEU A 509 25.40 13.05 -15.49
N SER A 510 25.52 11.79 -15.10
CA SER A 510 24.39 10.99 -14.56
C SER A 510 24.11 11.30 -13.09
N VAL A 511 24.86 12.21 -12.48
CA VAL A 511 24.69 12.66 -11.09
C VAL A 511 23.42 13.49 -10.96
N SER A 512 22.54 13.13 -10.03
CA SER A 512 21.33 13.92 -9.75
C SER A 512 21.66 15.18 -8.94
N VAL A 513 20.73 16.15 -8.91
CA VAL A 513 20.88 17.35 -8.09
C VAL A 513 20.91 17.00 -6.60
N SER A 514 20.11 16.03 -6.19
CA SER A 514 20.10 15.51 -4.82
C SER A 514 21.48 14.97 -4.42
N ASP A 515 22.12 14.21 -5.31
CA ASP A 515 23.45 13.65 -5.10
C ASP A 515 24.50 14.75 -4.99
N ALA A 516 24.46 15.73 -5.89
CA ALA A 516 25.35 16.89 -5.84
C ALA A 516 25.23 17.64 -4.51
N LEU A 517 24.01 17.84 -4.00
CA LEU A 517 23.76 18.46 -2.71
C LEU A 517 24.19 17.59 -1.53
N GLN A 518 24.06 16.27 -1.63
CA GLN A 518 24.55 15.33 -0.62
C GLN A 518 26.07 15.39 -0.51
N ILE A 519 26.78 15.44 -1.64
CA ILE A 519 28.23 15.65 -1.67
C ILE A 519 28.57 16.99 -1.04
N LEU A 520 27.90 18.08 -1.44
CA LEU A 520 28.12 19.42 -0.86
C LEU A 520 27.93 19.45 0.66
N ARG A 521 26.89 18.79 1.18
CA ARG A 521 26.64 18.68 2.64
C ARG A 521 27.76 17.93 3.36
N LYS A 522 28.31 16.89 2.74
CA LYS A 522 29.43 16.12 3.29
C LYS A 522 30.71 16.97 3.34
N VAL A 523 31.03 17.67 2.26
CA VAL A 523 32.33 18.36 2.11
C VAL A 523 32.37 19.78 2.68
N ASN A 524 31.24 20.49 2.68
CA ASN A 524 31.15 21.84 3.23
C ASN A 524 29.83 22.05 3.98
N PRO A 525 29.69 21.46 5.19
CA PRO A 525 28.48 21.60 6.00
C PRO A 525 28.15 23.06 6.36
N ALA A 526 29.15 23.93 6.40
CA ALA A 526 29.00 25.34 6.75
C ALA A 526 28.24 26.17 5.69
N LEU A 527 28.10 25.70 4.45
CA LEU A 527 27.21 26.33 3.46
C LEU A 527 25.74 26.26 3.87
N PHE A 528 25.39 25.37 4.80
CA PHE A 528 24.03 25.09 5.24
C PHE A 528 23.74 25.69 6.63
N THR A 529 24.42 26.80 7.01
CA THR A 529 24.29 27.48 8.32
C THR A 529 22.94 28.14 8.56
N GLN A 530 22.19 28.49 7.51
CA GLN A 530 20.74 28.70 7.60
C GLN A 530 20.09 27.43 7.05
N LYS A 531 19.06 26.91 7.74
CA LYS A 531 18.27 25.76 7.29
C LYS A 531 17.74 26.05 5.87
N VAL A 532 18.46 25.61 4.84
CA VAL A 532 17.92 25.48 3.49
C VAL A 532 16.95 24.32 3.57
N THR A 533 15.69 24.63 3.85
CA THR A 533 14.62 23.65 3.85
C THR A 533 14.37 23.25 2.41
N ILE A 534 14.79 22.03 2.06
CA ILE A 534 14.34 21.38 0.83
C ILE A 534 12.87 21.05 1.09
N PRO A 535 11.93 21.63 0.32
CA PRO A 535 10.51 21.45 0.61
C PRO A 535 10.10 19.99 0.41
N ASN A 536 9.08 19.58 1.15
CA ASN A 536 8.42 18.31 0.89
C ASN A 536 7.79 18.34 -0.50
N ARG A 537 7.78 17.19 -1.16
CA ARG A 537 7.11 16.97 -2.43
C ARG A 537 6.15 15.83 -2.32
N VAL A 538 5.04 15.88 -3.04
CA VAL A 538 3.97 14.90 -2.93
C VAL A 538 3.67 14.30 -4.29
N PHE A 539 3.73 12.98 -4.37
CA PHE A 539 3.36 12.21 -5.54
C PHE A 539 2.04 11.49 -5.25
N ILE A 540 0.97 11.92 -5.91
CA ILE A 540 -0.37 11.36 -5.75
C ILE A 540 -0.61 10.30 -6.82
N ILE A 541 -1.04 9.11 -6.39
CA ILE A 541 -1.39 7.97 -7.23
C ILE A 541 -2.87 7.65 -7.00
N ASP A 542 -3.72 8.09 -7.90
CA ASP A 542 -5.14 7.79 -7.86
C ASP A 542 -5.39 6.36 -8.38
N GLU A 543 -6.37 5.68 -7.79
CA GLU A 543 -6.74 4.29 -8.14
C GLU A 543 -5.53 3.34 -8.13
N ILE A 544 -4.70 3.43 -7.08
CA ILE A 544 -3.40 2.73 -6.99
C ILE A 544 -3.55 1.22 -7.18
N ASN A 545 -4.69 0.65 -6.80
CA ASN A 545 -4.95 -0.78 -6.94
C ASN A 545 -5.23 -1.20 -8.39
N ARG A 546 -5.69 -0.32 -9.29
CA ARG A 546 -6.05 -0.66 -10.70
C ARG A 546 -4.85 -1.04 -11.58
N GLY A 547 -3.62 -0.83 -11.12
CA GLY A 547 -2.39 -1.28 -11.76
C GLY A 547 -1.75 -2.45 -11.02
N ASN A 548 -0.89 -3.23 -11.68
CA ASN A 548 -0.05 -4.21 -11.00
C ASN A 548 1.09 -3.48 -10.28
N ILE A 549 0.86 -3.09 -9.02
CA ILE A 549 1.77 -2.22 -8.26
C ILE A 549 3.17 -2.84 -8.14
N SER A 550 3.27 -4.16 -7.91
CA SER A 550 4.57 -4.84 -7.82
C SER A 550 5.36 -4.72 -9.12
N LYS A 551 4.69 -4.84 -10.28
CA LYS A 551 5.32 -4.63 -11.60
C LYS A 551 5.68 -3.16 -11.83
N ILE A 552 4.81 -2.23 -11.46
CA ILE A 552 5.01 -0.79 -11.68
C ILE A 552 6.17 -0.25 -10.82
N PHE A 553 6.21 -0.62 -9.55
CA PHE A 553 7.26 -0.16 -8.63
C PHE A 553 8.58 -0.90 -8.83
N GLY A 554 8.56 -2.17 -9.26
CA GLY A 554 9.78 -2.95 -9.46
C GLY A 554 10.69 -2.92 -8.23
N GLU A 555 11.93 -2.46 -8.41
CA GLU A 555 12.94 -2.34 -7.36
C GLU A 555 12.60 -1.26 -6.31
N LEU A 556 11.71 -0.31 -6.65
CA LEU A 556 11.32 0.76 -5.73
C LEU A 556 10.55 0.29 -4.52
N ILE A 557 9.98 -0.91 -4.58
CA ILE A 557 9.16 -1.43 -3.49
C ILE A 557 9.94 -1.40 -2.17
N THR A 558 11.26 -1.62 -2.18
CA THR A 558 12.10 -1.50 -0.98
C THR A 558 12.52 -0.05 -0.71
N LEU A 559 12.78 0.73 -1.77
CA LEU A 559 13.33 2.09 -1.65
C LEU A 559 12.33 3.12 -1.10
N ILE A 560 11.02 2.84 -1.17
CA ILE A 560 10.00 3.72 -0.60
C ILE A 560 9.93 3.65 0.93
N GLU A 561 10.54 2.65 1.57
CA GLU A 561 10.59 2.54 3.03
C GLU A 561 11.30 3.74 3.66
N PRO A 562 10.76 4.38 4.71
CA PRO A 562 11.34 5.60 5.29
C PRO A 562 12.84 5.48 5.64
N GLU A 563 13.26 4.33 6.16
CA GLU A 563 14.65 4.10 6.58
C GLU A 563 15.61 3.88 5.40
N LYS A 564 15.09 3.47 4.24
CA LYS A 564 15.86 3.16 3.02
C LYS A 564 16.00 4.33 2.05
N ARG A 565 15.34 5.45 2.34
CA ARG A 565 15.35 6.64 1.49
C ARG A 565 16.67 7.40 1.56
N ILE A 566 16.97 8.14 0.50
CA ILE A 566 18.16 9.00 0.45
C ILE A 566 18.04 10.09 1.50
N GLY A 567 19.03 10.16 2.39
CA GLY A 567 19.03 11.03 3.58
C GLY A 567 18.66 10.34 4.89
N ALA A 568 18.17 9.08 4.85
CA ALA A 568 17.92 8.27 6.03
C ALA A 568 19.19 7.50 6.49
N LYS A 569 19.15 6.95 7.70
CA LYS A 569 20.28 6.22 8.31
C LYS A 569 20.66 4.96 7.52
N GLU A 570 19.68 4.24 7.00
CA GLU A 570 19.87 3.01 6.23
C GLU A 570 19.62 3.23 4.74
N GLN A 571 19.97 4.42 4.23
CA GLN A 571 19.75 4.80 2.83
C GLN A 571 20.24 3.71 1.86
N LEU A 572 19.41 3.41 0.87
CA LEU A 572 19.65 2.38 -0.13
C LEU A 572 19.47 2.96 -1.53
N ARG A 573 20.21 2.40 -2.49
CA ARG A 573 20.02 2.64 -3.93
C ARG A 573 19.88 1.31 -4.63
N ALA A 574 19.08 1.28 -5.69
CA ALA A 574 18.99 0.15 -6.61
C ALA A 574 19.56 0.56 -7.96
N THR A 575 20.21 -0.38 -8.64
CA THR A 575 20.65 -0.20 -10.03
C THR A 575 19.47 -0.48 -10.95
N LEU A 576 19.07 0.50 -11.75
CA LEU A 576 17.94 0.40 -12.66
C LEU A 576 18.32 -0.45 -13.90
N PRO A 577 17.41 -1.31 -14.40
CA PRO A 577 17.73 -2.34 -15.38
C PRO A 577 17.95 -1.81 -16.79
N TYR A 578 17.31 -0.70 -17.19
CA TYR A 578 17.43 -0.18 -18.56
C TYR A 578 18.63 0.77 -18.70
N SER A 579 18.79 1.71 -17.77
CA SER A 579 19.85 2.71 -17.80
C SER A 579 21.16 2.28 -17.13
N GLY A 580 21.10 1.28 -16.24
CA GLY A 580 22.20 0.90 -15.36
C GLY A 580 22.52 1.94 -14.29
N GLN A 581 21.66 2.95 -14.09
CA GLN A 581 21.89 4.03 -13.13
C GLN A 581 21.48 3.63 -11.71
N ASN A 582 22.20 4.14 -10.72
CA ASN A 582 21.80 3.99 -9.32
C ASN A 582 20.69 5.00 -8.98
N PHE A 583 19.56 4.50 -8.51
CA PHE A 583 18.41 5.30 -8.12
C PHE A 583 18.02 5.06 -6.67
N GLY A 584 17.56 6.11 -6.00
CA GLY A 584 17.04 6.07 -4.64
C GLY A 584 15.94 7.10 -4.44
N VAL A 585 14.96 6.81 -3.59
CA VAL A 585 13.85 7.73 -3.31
C VAL A 585 14.28 8.75 -2.24
N PRO A 586 14.22 10.06 -2.49
CA PRO A 586 14.59 11.07 -1.49
C PRO A 586 13.66 11.11 -0.28
N ASP A 587 14.18 11.40 0.90
CA ASP A 587 13.36 11.44 2.13
C ASP A 587 12.23 12.48 2.08
N ASN A 588 12.42 13.60 1.38
CA ASN A 588 11.43 14.66 1.26
C ASN A 588 10.31 14.39 0.23
N VAL A 589 10.31 13.23 -0.44
CA VAL A 589 9.20 12.81 -1.31
C VAL A 589 8.12 12.13 -0.47
N TYR A 590 6.84 12.37 -0.71
CA TYR A 590 5.72 11.71 -0.05
C TYR A 590 4.86 11.05 -1.11
N ILE A 591 4.33 9.86 -0.83
CA ILE A 591 3.46 9.15 -1.75
C ILE A 591 2.07 9.07 -1.13
N ILE A 592 1.05 9.52 -1.86
CA ILE A 592 -0.36 9.41 -1.44
C ILE A 592 -1.10 8.59 -2.49
N GLY A 593 -1.52 7.39 -2.13
CA GLY A 593 -2.41 6.56 -2.94
C GLY A 593 -3.88 6.78 -2.59
N THR A 594 -4.78 6.68 -3.56
CA THR A 594 -6.21 6.44 -3.31
C THR A 594 -6.60 5.04 -3.77
N MET A 595 -7.49 4.37 -3.04
CA MET A 595 -7.91 3.01 -3.33
C MET A 595 -9.42 2.82 -3.11
N ASN A 596 -10.14 2.35 -4.12
CA ASN A 596 -11.51 1.88 -3.94
C ASN A 596 -11.52 0.44 -3.45
N THR A 597 -12.32 0.15 -2.43
CA THR A 597 -12.44 -1.20 -1.86
C THR A 597 -13.56 -2.06 -2.44
N ALA A 598 -14.56 -1.45 -3.08
CA ALA A 598 -15.69 -2.16 -3.69
C ALA A 598 -15.31 -2.92 -4.98
N ASP A 599 -14.27 -2.48 -5.68
CA ASP A 599 -13.86 -3.03 -6.98
C ASP A 599 -13.23 -4.43 -6.83
N ARG A 600 -14.02 -5.48 -7.08
CA ARG A 600 -13.59 -6.89 -7.01
C ARG A 600 -12.70 -7.34 -8.17
N SER A 601 -12.59 -6.54 -9.23
CA SER A 601 -11.82 -6.82 -10.46
C SER A 601 -10.34 -6.43 -10.35
N ILE A 602 -9.91 -5.97 -9.18
CA ILE A 602 -8.61 -5.33 -8.99
C ILE A 602 -7.61 -6.24 -8.28
N ALA A 603 -6.32 -6.13 -8.65
CA ALA A 603 -5.22 -6.83 -7.99
C ALA A 603 -5.17 -6.47 -6.49
N LEU A 604 -5.22 -7.48 -5.63
CA LEU A 604 -5.04 -7.31 -4.19
C LEU A 604 -3.63 -6.75 -3.93
N LEU A 605 -3.55 -5.67 -3.15
CA LEU A 605 -2.28 -5.05 -2.77
C LEU A 605 -1.43 -6.09 -2.01
N ASP A 606 -0.22 -6.37 -2.51
CA ASP A 606 0.70 -7.32 -1.89
C ASP A 606 0.99 -6.94 -0.43
N THR A 607 1.11 -7.94 0.44
CA THR A 607 1.56 -7.81 1.83
C THR A 607 2.86 -7.01 1.95
N ALA A 608 3.75 -7.13 0.98
CA ALA A 608 5.01 -6.39 0.93
C ALA A 608 4.77 -4.89 0.76
N LEU A 609 3.80 -4.48 -0.05
CA LEU A 609 3.38 -3.07 -0.18
C LEU A 609 2.61 -2.62 1.06
N ARG A 610 1.75 -3.48 1.62
CA ARG A 610 0.94 -3.13 2.79
C ARG A 610 1.77 -2.73 4.01
N ARG A 611 2.98 -3.27 4.18
CA ARG A 611 3.90 -2.90 5.28
C ARG A 611 4.56 -1.53 5.08
N ARG A 612 4.51 -0.99 3.87
CA ARG A 612 5.28 0.19 3.44
C ARG A 612 4.43 1.43 3.27
N PHE A 613 3.10 1.25 3.28
CA PHE A 613 2.11 2.32 3.26
C PHE A 613 1.34 2.34 4.59
N SER A 614 1.04 3.53 5.09
CA SER A 614 0.05 3.74 6.14
C SER A 614 -1.34 3.78 5.51
N PHE A 615 -2.26 2.96 6.00
CA PHE A 615 -3.62 2.86 5.46
C PHE A 615 -4.57 3.70 6.28
N VAL A 616 -5.22 4.66 5.64
CA VAL A 616 -6.23 5.53 6.26
C VAL A 616 -7.58 5.22 5.64
N GLU A 617 -8.47 4.68 6.47
CA GLU A 617 -9.83 4.32 6.04
C GLU A 617 -10.71 5.57 5.96
N MET A 618 -11.42 5.71 4.85
CA MET A 618 -12.34 6.79 4.52
C MET A 618 -13.74 6.19 4.37
N GLN A 619 -14.45 6.12 5.50
CA GLN A 619 -15.83 5.63 5.57
C GLN A 619 -16.83 6.69 5.09
N PRO A 620 -18.05 6.29 4.66
CA PRO A 620 -19.12 7.23 4.41
C PRO A 620 -19.46 8.05 5.65
N ASP A 621 -19.12 9.33 5.61
CA ASP A 621 -19.50 10.30 6.64
C ASP A 621 -20.90 10.87 6.39
N VAL A 622 -21.90 10.37 7.12
CA VAL A 622 -23.29 10.86 7.05
C VAL A 622 -23.45 12.26 7.63
N THR A 623 -22.54 12.70 8.50
CA THR A 623 -22.65 14.01 9.17
C THR A 623 -22.50 15.17 8.20
N VAL A 624 -21.84 14.93 7.05
CA VAL A 624 -21.73 15.90 5.96
C VAL A 624 -23.11 16.23 5.37
N LEU A 625 -24.09 15.35 5.53
CA LEU A 625 -25.46 15.49 5.01
C LEU A 625 -26.46 15.94 6.08
N ASN A 626 -26.01 16.24 7.30
CA ASN A 626 -26.85 16.79 8.34
C ASN A 626 -27.56 18.06 7.85
N ASP A 627 -28.77 18.29 8.36
CA ASP A 627 -29.62 19.44 8.05
C ASP A 627 -30.16 19.50 6.61
N ILE A 628 -29.94 18.47 5.78
CA ILE A 628 -30.55 18.35 4.46
C ILE A 628 -31.89 17.61 4.59
N LEU A 629 -32.98 18.35 4.42
CA LEU A 629 -34.35 17.82 4.37
C LEU A 629 -34.93 17.98 2.97
N VAL A 630 -35.47 16.90 2.41
CA VAL A 630 -36.18 16.90 1.13
C VAL A 630 -37.61 16.47 1.38
N ASP A 631 -38.57 17.40 1.31
CA ASP A 631 -40.00 17.14 1.57
C ASP A 631 -40.27 16.33 2.86
N GLY A 632 -39.47 16.57 3.91
CA GLY A 632 -39.56 15.89 5.21
C GLY A 632 -38.67 14.65 5.36
N ILE A 633 -37.98 14.22 4.30
CA ILE A 633 -37.00 13.11 4.32
C ILE A 633 -35.66 13.63 4.85
N ASP A 634 -35.17 13.00 5.92
CA ASP A 634 -33.81 13.24 6.44
C ASP A 634 -32.79 12.43 5.62
N ILE A 635 -32.00 13.14 4.82
CA ILE A 635 -31.04 12.52 3.90
C ILE A 635 -29.89 11.82 4.63
N ALA A 636 -29.48 12.32 5.80
CA ALA A 636 -28.43 11.69 6.59
C ALA A 636 -28.93 10.36 7.18
N ALA A 637 -30.14 10.35 7.74
CA ALA A 637 -30.79 9.14 8.24
C ALA A 637 -31.04 8.13 7.12
N MET A 638 -31.51 8.59 5.96
CA MET A 638 -31.76 7.77 4.77
C MET A 638 -30.48 7.03 4.31
N LEU A 639 -29.35 7.76 4.19
CA LEU A 639 -28.08 7.15 3.80
C LEU A 639 -27.57 6.15 4.85
N ASP A 640 -27.71 6.47 6.14
CA ASP A 640 -27.33 5.57 7.24
C ASP A 640 -28.15 4.27 7.22
N THR A 641 -29.48 4.36 7.01
CA THR A 641 -30.36 3.20 6.85
C THR A 641 -29.95 2.33 5.67
N LEU A 642 -29.73 2.94 4.49
CA LEU A 642 -29.27 2.24 3.30
C LEU A 642 -27.95 1.51 3.56
N ASN A 643 -26.96 2.20 4.14
CA ASN A 643 -25.64 1.64 4.40
C ASN A 643 -25.65 0.51 5.44
N LYS A 644 -26.48 0.62 6.48
CA LYS A 644 -26.70 -0.47 7.45
C LYS A 644 -27.27 -1.71 6.76
N ARG A 645 -28.28 -1.54 5.89
CA ARG A 645 -28.88 -2.66 5.14
C ARG A 645 -27.88 -3.30 4.17
N ILE A 646 -27.13 -2.50 3.42
CA ILE A 646 -26.09 -3.00 2.52
C ILE A 646 -25.01 -3.76 3.30
N THR A 647 -24.57 -3.23 4.45
CA THR A 647 -23.57 -3.89 5.30
C THR A 647 -24.04 -5.27 5.78
N VAL A 648 -25.33 -5.42 6.09
CA VAL A 648 -25.93 -6.70 6.52
C VAL A 648 -26.10 -7.68 5.35
N LEU A 649 -26.52 -7.20 4.19
CA LEU A 649 -26.86 -8.02 3.03
C LEU A 649 -25.65 -8.36 2.14
N LEU A 650 -24.61 -7.54 2.19
CA LEU A 650 -23.40 -7.68 1.39
C LEU A 650 -22.15 -7.57 2.28
N ASP A 651 -21.62 -6.37 2.49
CA ASP A 651 -20.53 -6.06 3.43
C ASP A 651 -20.35 -4.54 3.58
N ARG A 652 -19.44 -4.11 4.46
CA ARG A 652 -19.14 -2.69 4.71
C ARG A 652 -18.41 -1.98 3.56
N GLU A 653 -17.74 -2.73 2.68
CA GLU A 653 -16.92 -2.20 1.58
C GLU A 653 -17.77 -1.82 0.34
N HIS A 654 -19.05 -2.15 0.34
CA HIS A 654 -20.04 -1.76 -0.67
C HIS A 654 -21.02 -0.69 -0.15
N THR A 655 -20.71 -0.03 0.96
CA THR A 655 -21.52 1.11 1.42
C THR A 655 -21.45 2.29 0.43
N ILE A 656 -22.56 3.01 0.31
CA ILE A 656 -22.72 4.17 -0.56
C ILE A 656 -22.06 5.39 0.10
N GLY A 657 -21.15 6.05 -0.62
CA GLY A 657 -20.50 7.27 -0.16
C GLY A 657 -21.42 8.51 -0.18
N HIS A 658 -21.23 9.43 0.76
CA HIS A 658 -22.03 10.65 0.88
C HIS A 658 -21.93 11.58 -0.35
N SER A 659 -20.87 11.49 -1.16
CA SER A 659 -20.69 12.38 -2.31
C SER A 659 -21.80 12.30 -3.35
N TYR A 660 -22.47 11.15 -3.49
CA TYR A 660 -23.61 10.98 -4.40
C TYR A 660 -24.78 11.91 -4.04
N LEU A 661 -24.91 12.27 -2.75
CA LEU A 661 -26.01 13.08 -2.21
C LEU A 661 -25.61 14.55 -1.97
N LEU A 662 -24.34 14.92 -2.15
CA LEU A 662 -23.89 16.31 -1.99
C LEU A 662 -24.60 17.33 -2.90
N PRO A 663 -25.06 17.01 -4.13
CA PRO A 663 -25.85 17.95 -4.93
C PRO A 663 -27.11 18.47 -4.22
N LEU A 664 -27.67 17.71 -3.27
CA LEU A 664 -28.83 18.12 -2.47
C LEU A 664 -28.52 19.28 -1.51
N LYS A 665 -27.24 19.56 -1.20
CA LYS A 665 -26.89 20.79 -0.46
C LYS A 665 -27.24 22.05 -1.23
N ALA A 666 -27.09 22.02 -2.56
CA ALA A 666 -27.38 23.15 -3.42
C ALA A 666 -28.85 23.16 -3.86
N ASN A 667 -29.44 21.99 -4.08
CA ASN A 667 -30.82 21.84 -4.54
C ASN A 667 -31.55 20.70 -3.81
N PRO A 668 -32.08 20.93 -2.59
CA PRO A 668 -32.75 19.90 -1.78
C PRO A 668 -34.20 19.67 -2.25
N THR A 669 -34.37 19.18 -3.47
CA THR A 669 -35.69 18.87 -4.04
C THR A 669 -35.88 17.37 -4.27
N LEU A 670 -37.13 16.92 -4.25
CA LEU A 670 -37.47 15.53 -4.57
C LEU A 670 -37.05 15.15 -5.98
N GLU A 671 -37.17 16.07 -6.95
CA GLU A 671 -36.70 15.87 -8.32
C GLU A 671 -35.21 15.53 -8.39
N MET A 672 -34.36 16.28 -7.66
CA MET A 672 -32.92 16.00 -7.59
C MET A 672 -32.65 14.66 -6.89
N LEU A 673 -33.37 14.35 -5.82
CA LEU A 673 -33.24 13.07 -5.11
C LEU A 673 -33.65 11.89 -6.01
N ALA A 674 -34.74 12.04 -6.76
CA ALA A 674 -35.23 11.08 -7.75
C ALA A 674 -34.17 10.83 -8.82
N ASP A 675 -33.58 11.88 -9.37
CA ASP A 675 -32.51 11.79 -10.38
C ASP A 675 -31.27 11.08 -9.85
N ILE A 676 -30.86 11.36 -8.60
CA ILE A 676 -29.75 10.66 -7.95
C ILE A 676 -30.07 9.17 -7.80
N PHE A 677 -31.29 8.82 -7.38
CA PHE A 677 -31.68 7.42 -7.25
C PHE A 677 -31.70 6.71 -8.61
N LYS A 678 -32.37 7.30 -9.61
CA LYS A 678 -32.49 6.75 -10.97
C LYS A 678 -31.13 6.56 -11.65
N SER A 679 -30.23 7.55 -11.53
CA SER A 679 -28.98 7.58 -12.31
C SER A 679 -27.75 7.04 -11.57
N LYS A 680 -27.77 6.97 -10.23
CA LYS A 680 -26.61 6.58 -9.42
C LYS A 680 -26.92 5.42 -8.48
N ILE A 681 -27.91 5.56 -7.59
CA ILE A 681 -28.12 4.59 -6.51
C ILE A 681 -28.66 3.26 -7.05
N ILE A 682 -29.69 3.28 -7.90
CA ILE A 682 -30.30 2.04 -8.42
C ILE A 682 -29.32 1.27 -9.31
N PRO A 683 -28.62 1.87 -10.29
CA PRO A 683 -27.60 1.17 -11.06
C PRO A 683 -26.51 0.55 -10.17
N LEU A 684 -26.07 1.28 -9.14
CA LEU A 684 -25.07 0.78 -8.19
C LEU A 684 -25.58 -0.42 -7.39
N LEU A 685 -26.82 -0.39 -6.91
CA LEU A 685 -27.44 -1.53 -6.22
C LEU A 685 -27.63 -2.73 -7.16
N GLN A 686 -27.97 -2.50 -8.44
CA GLN A 686 -28.05 -3.56 -9.45
C GLN A 686 -26.69 -4.22 -9.71
N GLU A 687 -25.60 -3.46 -9.66
CA GLU A 687 -24.24 -3.99 -9.74
C GLU A 687 -23.88 -4.81 -8.49
N TYR A 688 -24.20 -4.29 -7.30
CA TYR A 688 -23.90 -4.93 -6.02
C TYR A 688 -24.68 -6.23 -5.80
N PHE A 689 -25.95 -6.26 -6.21
CA PHE A 689 -26.86 -7.39 -6.07
C PHE A 689 -27.22 -7.95 -7.45
N TYR A 690 -26.18 -8.34 -8.21
CA TYR A 690 -26.32 -8.91 -9.55
C TYR A 690 -27.31 -10.09 -9.56
N ASP A 691 -28.36 -9.97 -10.38
CA ASP A 691 -29.49 -10.91 -10.51
C ASP A 691 -30.30 -11.16 -9.20
N ASP A 692 -30.18 -10.31 -8.17
CA ASP A 692 -30.87 -10.47 -6.88
C ASP A 692 -31.68 -9.21 -6.48
N TYR A 693 -32.76 -8.97 -7.22
CA TYR A 693 -33.66 -7.82 -7.02
C TYR A 693 -34.43 -7.88 -5.69
N GLU A 694 -34.59 -9.06 -5.08
CA GLU A 694 -35.19 -9.19 -3.75
C GLU A 694 -34.32 -8.51 -2.70
N LYS A 695 -32.99 -8.66 -2.77
CA LYS A 695 -32.08 -7.92 -1.88
C LYS A 695 -32.12 -6.42 -2.14
N ILE A 696 -32.28 -5.99 -3.39
CA ILE A 696 -32.46 -4.56 -3.71
C ILE A 696 -33.74 -4.03 -3.04
N GLN A 697 -34.84 -4.75 -3.12
CA GLN A 697 -36.09 -4.41 -2.41
C GLN A 697 -35.88 -4.30 -0.89
N LEU A 698 -35.12 -5.22 -0.29
CA LEU A 698 -34.80 -5.16 1.15
C LEU A 698 -33.96 -3.94 1.51
N VAL A 699 -32.95 -3.59 0.71
CA VAL A 699 -32.15 -2.37 0.90
C VAL A 699 -33.04 -1.14 0.83
N LEU A 700 -33.92 -1.07 -0.17
CA LEU A 700 -34.82 0.05 -0.41
C LEU A 700 -36.06 0.08 0.51
N GLY A 701 -36.25 -0.93 1.35
CA GLY A 701 -37.41 -1.03 2.25
C GLY A 701 -38.73 -1.31 1.54
N ASP A 702 -38.70 -1.70 0.26
CA ASP A 702 -39.89 -1.97 -0.57
C ASP A 702 -40.78 -3.06 0.03
N ASN A 703 -40.18 -4.01 0.76
CA ASN A 703 -40.89 -5.09 1.44
C ASN A 703 -41.81 -4.62 2.59
N GLN A 704 -41.61 -3.40 3.08
CA GLN A 704 -42.41 -2.79 4.15
C GLN A 704 -43.51 -1.88 3.60
N LYS A 705 -43.51 -1.62 2.30
CA LYS A 705 -44.45 -0.71 1.66
C LYS A 705 -45.78 -1.40 1.34
N PRO A 706 -46.91 -0.70 1.55
CA PRO A 706 -48.24 -1.31 1.50
C PRO A 706 -48.67 -1.71 0.09
N ASP A 707 -48.20 -1.02 -0.95
CA ASP A 707 -48.62 -1.23 -2.33
C ASP A 707 -47.47 -0.99 -3.33
N ASP A 708 -47.66 -1.46 -4.58
CA ASP A 708 -46.63 -1.40 -5.61
C ASP A 708 -46.36 0.02 -6.16
N SER A 709 -47.26 0.99 -5.95
CA SER A 709 -47.05 2.36 -6.44
C SER A 709 -45.92 3.09 -5.71
N THR A 710 -45.67 2.72 -4.45
CA THR A 710 -44.59 3.29 -3.62
C THR A 710 -43.31 2.44 -3.62
N ARG A 711 -43.32 1.24 -4.22
CA ARG A 711 -42.13 0.39 -4.34
C ARG A 711 -41.26 0.85 -5.49
N PHE A 712 -39.95 0.96 -5.25
CA PHE A 712 -38.98 1.32 -6.29
C PHE A 712 -38.72 0.15 -7.24
N ILE A 713 -38.71 -1.07 -6.72
CA ILE A 713 -38.60 -2.31 -7.50
C ILE A 713 -39.90 -3.10 -7.35
N VAL A 714 -40.54 -3.43 -8.47
CA VAL A 714 -41.82 -4.16 -8.49
C VAL A 714 -41.63 -5.53 -9.10
N LYS A 715 -42.21 -6.53 -8.45
CA LYS A 715 -42.21 -7.92 -8.88
C LYS A 715 -43.39 -8.17 -9.83
N LYS A 716 -43.12 -8.67 -11.04
CA LYS A 716 -44.14 -8.97 -12.06
C LYS A 716 -44.24 -10.47 -12.29
N ALA A 717 -45.45 -11.00 -12.14
CA ALA A 717 -45.74 -12.43 -12.27
C ALA A 717 -46.75 -12.75 -13.40
N ASN A 718 -47.19 -11.77 -14.20
CA ASN A 718 -48.26 -11.99 -15.19
C ASN A 718 -47.71 -12.58 -16.50
N THR A 719 -47.34 -13.86 -16.44
CA THR A 719 -46.76 -14.65 -17.53
C THR A 719 -47.78 -14.98 -18.62
N VAL A 720 -49.06 -15.14 -18.26
CA VAL A 720 -50.16 -15.44 -19.20
C VAL A 720 -50.38 -14.31 -20.21
N LYS A 721 -50.25 -13.05 -19.78
CA LYS A 721 -50.38 -11.90 -20.68
C LYS A 721 -49.20 -11.76 -21.65
N LEU A 722 -48.03 -12.26 -21.27
CA LEU A 722 -46.79 -12.14 -22.05
C LEU A 722 -46.56 -13.33 -23.00
N PHE A 723 -46.87 -14.54 -22.54
CA PHE A 723 -46.54 -15.79 -23.22
C PHE A 723 -47.77 -16.68 -23.52
N GLY A 724 -48.98 -16.25 -23.17
CA GLY A 724 -50.21 -17.03 -23.35
C GLY A 724 -50.29 -18.24 -22.40
N ASN A 725 -51.04 -19.28 -22.79
CA ASN A 725 -51.17 -20.53 -22.01
C ASN A 725 -50.01 -21.51 -22.30
N ALA A 726 -48.78 -21.00 -22.42
CA ALA A 726 -47.62 -21.87 -22.57
C ALA A 726 -47.44 -22.70 -21.29
N ASP A 727 -47.29 -24.02 -21.42
CA ASP A 727 -47.12 -24.97 -20.31
C ASP A 727 -45.65 -24.98 -19.86
N ILE A 728 -45.16 -23.79 -19.50
CA ILE A 728 -43.79 -23.51 -19.06
C ILE A 728 -43.91 -22.62 -17.82
N ASP A 729 -43.28 -23.04 -16.72
CA ASP A 729 -43.14 -22.22 -15.52
C ASP A 729 -42.09 -21.13 -15.80
N PHE A 730 -42.54 -19.89 -15.99
CA PHE A 730 -41.65 -18.77 -16.24
C PHE A 730 -41.20 -18.17 -14.91
N PRO A 731 -39.89 -17.92 -14.72
CA PRO A 731 -39.41 -17.23 -13.54
C PRO A 731 -40.01 -15.82 -13.48
N GLU A 732 -40.24 -15.34 -12.26
CA GLU A 732 -40.68 -13.98 -12.01
C GLU A 732 -39.61 -12.99 -12.48
N TYR A 733 -40.04 -11.81 -12.94
CA TYR A 733 -39.12 -10.73 -13.32
C TYR A 733 -39.41 -9.46 -12.55
N TYR A 734 -38.41 -8.59 -12.46
CA TYR A 734 -38.46 -7.36 -11.70
C TYR A 734 -38.32 -6.16 -12.63
N GLU A 735 -39.04 -5.09 -12.31
CA GLU A 735 -38.98 -3.82 -13.04
C GLU A 735 -38.73 -2.68 -12.06
N VAL A 736 -37.97 -1.67 -12.51
CA VAL A 736 -37.82 -0.41 -11.79
C VAL A 736 -39.07 0.44 -12.01
N ASN A 737 -39.77 0.78 -10.93
CA ASN A 737 -40.92 1.68 -10.96
C ASN A 737 -40.43 3.13 -10.96
N SER A 738 -40.37 3.74 -12.16
CA SER A 738 -39.87 5.10 -12.32
C SER A 738 -40.76 6.17 -11.67
N ALA A 739 -42.05 5.90 -11.50
CA ALA A 739 -42.99 6.83 -10.87
C ALA A 739 -42.75 6.92 -9.35
N ALA A 740 -42.33 5.83 -8.70
CA ALA A 740 -42.09 5.82 -7.26
C ALA A 740 -41.02 6.83 -6.81
N PHE A 741 -40.02 7.15 -7.65
CA PHE A 741 -39.00 8.14 -7.28
C PHE A 741 -39.55 9.57 -7.13
N GLU A 742 -40.71 9.86 -7.70
CA GLU A 742 -41.37 11.17 -7.60
C GLU A 742 -42.41 11.22 -6.46
N GLU A 743 -42.55 10.13 -5.70
CA GLU A 743 -43.47 10.02 -4.58
C GLU A 743 -42.70 10.04 -3.25
N VAL A 744 -43.00 11.01 -2.38
CA VAL A 744 -42.33 11.14 -1.07
C VAL A 744 -42.51 9.87 -0.23
N ASP A 745 -43.71 9.26 -0.28
CA ASP A 745 -44.03 8.05 0.45
C ASP A 745 -43.22 6.82 -0.01
N ALA A 746 -42.64 6.84 -1.21
CA ALA A 746 -41.72 5.79 -1.65
C ALA A 746 -40.40 5.82 -0.85
N TYR A 747 -40.03 6.95 -0.27
CA TYR A 747 -38.85 7.04 0.61
C TYR A 747 -39.18 6.67 2.05
N ALA A 748 -40.46 6.40 2.38
CA ALA A 748 -40.82 5.86 3.67
C ALA A 748 -40.04 4.56 3.94
N PHE A 749 -39.55 4.40 5.17
CA PHE A 749 -38.69 3.30 5.61
C PHE A 749 -37.23 3.35 5.13
N LEU A 750 -36.78 4.45 4.53
CA LEU A 750 -35.37 4.82 4.44
C LEU A 750 -35.08 5.90 5.48
#